data_AF-A0A7S4EFL4-F1
#
_entry.id   AF-A0A7S4EFL4-F1
#
_cell.length_a   1.000
_cell.length_b   1.000
_cell.length_c   1.000
_cell.angle_alpha   90.00
_cell.angle_beta   90.00
_cell.angle_gamma   90.00
#
_symmetry.space_group_name_H-M   'P 1'
#
loop_
_entity.id
_entity.type
_entity.pdbx_description
1 polymer ?
#
loop_
_entity_poly.entity_id
_entity_poly.type
_entity_poly.pdbx_seq_one_letter_code
_entity_poly.pdbx_strand_id
1 'polypeptide(L)'
;MASGMASTISLAVTSTLGKHWDFFVERYYGGFLPWYQNALLRLEIQEWAVYQTALHASAMDSWKALVSTYQIWYLILRPFAILSWIVVQHAGRFLGEHGGKSLQSLAIQTKNFAIWWIHFQLSLNRTQLLGEAGLVGLFVGLYFLRKWLQKQTYWARVVSWYKAKKRVAIQSTTNYFDKLARASKMLALTIPHLIFVGLGVTIRLAFPGAVRYVAYETPVLLVLSVFYPFVSTFLWVQSQRRMDKSVGNSSTSNNGEGKEDGNKNNDASNNENRVSDSKSVSERKKRFETINKKGEKSSPEFVTETKAMATTQYWLNYWQLYAVVQSGGRCCSMIPIVGRFLTSHPMFQFLTGECKLFFFVWVFGMGKILRGITTSASSDAFMTEALPLRMIQIFVTPLVLKLHSLVSDAIPQDLWQTWVVSKTKTSLDLAVLVRMLSEEGRDWLVHITEEARVLTLPSITLLMPGFVTQFGVAYVRYAVPSAKSAKAKSKAAKLVYLQYWILHCCVAGLLAYLEGILWWIPFSTHAVFLLWCYLILPQAIRYLYGILESDLIAFGLLPKVDDSAGATTDISQTRIAHLFDWLVGWLPSADAATSINENEKDDARGEEDQTDVSDKQNSKTETTREVPTSPPPTTTIESGQLNSSTPEVTAGDGPKDKDV
;
A
#
# COMPACT_ATOMS: atom_id res chain seq x y z
N MET A 1 -3.50 50.56 -13.30
CA MET A 1 -3.79 49.55 -14.33
C MET A 1 -4.42 48.28 -13.77
N ALA A 2 -3.86 47.64 -12.74
CA ALA A 2 -4.44 46.40 -12.16
C ALA A 2 -5.83 46.58 -11.52
N SER A 3 -6.11 47.70 -10.82
CA SER A 3 -7.44 47.95 -10.23
C SER A 3 -8.53 48.17 -11.28
N GLY A 4 -8.18 48.82 -12.41
CA GLY A 4 -9.10 49.00 -13.54
C GLY A 4 -9.43 47.69 -14.25
N MET A 5 -8.45 46.78 -14.34
CA MET A 5 -8.68 45.46 -14.94
C MET A 5 -9.58 44.58 -14.06
N ALA A 6 -9.40 44.63 -12.73
CA ALA A 6 -10.26 43.92 -11.78
C ALA A 6 -11.71 44.47 -11.78
N SER A 7 -11.90 45.80 -11.85
CA SER A 7 -13.25 46.37 -11.92
C SER A 7 -13.95 46.03 -13.24
N THR A 8 -13.20 45.99 -14.35
CA THR A 8 -13.76 45.66 -15.68
C THR A 8 -14.18 44.19 -15.76
N ILE A 9 -13.40 43.27 -15.17
CA ILE A 9 -13.75 41.85 -15.08
C ILE A 9 -14.96 41.66 -14.16
N SER A 10 -15.00 42.34 -13.01
CA SER A 10 -16.16 42.27 -12.11
C SER A 10 -17.43 42.76 -12.79
N LEU A 11 -17.37 43.85 -13.56
CA LEU A 11 -18.51 44.42 -14.27
C LEU A 11 -18.97 43.54 -15.46
N ALA A 12 -18.02 42.89 -16.14
CA ALA A 12 -18.31 41.94 -17.22
C ALA A 12 -18.98 40.67 -16.69
N VAL A 13 -18.49 40.15 -15.55
CA VAL A 13 -19.04 38.95 -14.91
C VAL A 13 -20.43 39.21 -14.35
N THR A 14 -20.68 40.32 -13.65
CA THR A 14 -22.02 40.63 -13.12
C THR A 14 -23.04 40.98 -14.19
N SER A 15 -22.66 41.71 -15.25
CA SER A 15 -23.60 42.08 -16.32
C SER A 15 -23.98 40.91 -17.24
N THR A 16 -23.09 39.95 -17.43
CA THR A 16 -23.32 38.80 -18.32
C THR A 16 -23.96 37.63 -17.58
N LEU A 17 -23.58 37.35 -16.32
CA LEU A 17 -24.26 36.32 -15.52
C LEU A 17 -25.61 36.80 -14.98
N GLY A 18 -25.77 38.08 -14.61
CA GLY A 18 -27.04 38.58 -14.07
C GLY A 18 -28.20 38.40 -15.04
N LYS A 19 -28.02 38.78 -16.31
CA LYS A 19 -29.06 38.65 -17.36
C LYS A 19 -29.42 37.20 -17.69
N HIS A 20 -28.47 36.28 -17.62
CA HIS A 20 -28.74 34.85 -17.84
C HIS A 20 -29.34 34.16 -16.61
N TRP A 21 -29.02 34.66 -15.42
CA TRP A 21 -29.59 34.18 -14.17
C TRP A 21 -31.08 34.55 -14.05
N ASP A 22 -31.44 35.80 -14.37
CA ASP A 22 -32.83 36.24 -14.32
C ASP A 22 -33.71 35.46 -15.32
N PHE A 23 -33.21 35.20 -16.53
CA PHE A 23 -33.89 34.36 -17.53
C PHE A 23 -34.03 32.89 -17.08
N PHE A 24 -33.03 32.36 -16.37
CA PHE A 24 -33.07 30.98 -15.84
C PHE A 24 -34.05 30.85 -14.66
N VAL A 25 -34.11 31.86 -13.79
CA VAL A 25 -35.03 31.91 -12.64
C VAL A 25 -36.48 32.05 -13.12
N GLU A 26 -36.76 32.93 -14.08
CA GLU A 26 -38.10 33.16 -14.61
C GLU A 26 -38.64 31.93 -15.36
N ARG A 27 -37.79 31.20 -16.09
CA ARG A 27 -38.20 30.04 -16.91
C ARG A 27 -38.37 28.73 -16.13
N TYR A 28 -37.66 28.56 -15.02
CA TYR A 28 -37.69 27.30 -14.25
C TYR A 28 -38.35 27.41 -12.87
N TYR A 29 -38.49 28.61 -12.30
CA TYR A 29 -38.99 28.78 -10.93
C TYR A 29 -40.25 29.66 -10.81
N GLY A 30 -40.89 30.05 -11.91
CA GLY A 30 -42.07 30.93 -11.92
C GLY A 30 -43.25 30.46 -11.05
N GLY A 31 -43.38 29.16 -10.76
CA GLY A 31 -44.37 28.63 -9.81
C GLY A 31 -43.87 28.41 -8.37
N PHE A 32 -42.54 28.42 -8.15
CA PHE A 32 -41.89 28.08 -6.87
C PHE A 32 -41.34 29.30 -6.11
N LEU A 33 -41.29 30.46 -6.78
CA LEU A 33 -40.71 31.71 -6.26
C LEU A 33 -41.34 32.20 -4.94
N PRO A 34 -42.67 32.15 -4.72
CA PRO A 34 -43.27 32.63 -3.48
C PRO A 34 -42.88 31.77 -2.27
N TRP A 35 -42.70 30.46 -2.47
CA TRP A 35 -42.32 29.53 -1.41
C TRP A 35 -40.82 29.61 -1.09
N TYR A 36 -40.00 29.80 -2.12
CA TYR A 36 -38.55 29.97 -1.98
C TYR A 36 -38.16 31.32 -1.34
N GLN A 37 -38.86 32.42 -1.65
CA GLN A 37 -38.68 33.70 -0.96
C GLN A 37 -39.03 33.62 0.53
N ASN A 38 -40.07 32.85 0.88
CA ASN A 38 -40.46 32.67 2.28
C ASN A 38 -39.47 31.78 3.05
N ALA A 39 -38.81 30.83 2.38
CA ALA A 39 -37.73 30.02 2.95
C ALA A 39 -36.42 30.81 3.08
N LEU A 40 -36.11 31.68 2.11
CA LEU A 40 -34.95 32.58 2.14
C LEU A 40 -35.10 33.70 3.19
N LEU A 41 -36.31 34.19 3.45
CA LEU A 41 -36.58 35.16 4.52
C LEU A 41 -36.42 34.55 5.93
N ARG A 42 -36.51 33.22 6.07
CA ARG A 42 -36.31 32.51 7.34
C ARG A 42 -34.88 32.05 7.59
N LEU A 43 -34.08 31.94 6.54
CA LEU A 43 -32.64 31.73 6.64
C LEU A 43 -32.00 33.11 6.63
N GLU A 44 -31.48 33.55 7.76
CA GLU A 44 -30.69 34.78 7.92
C GLU A 44 -29.36 34.64 7.14
N ILE A 45 -29.46 34.55 5.81
CA ILE A 45 -28.33 34.49 4.90
C ILE A 45 -27.76 35.89 4.92
N GLN A 46 -26.62 36.03 5.60
CA GLN A 46 -25.84 37.25 5.58
C GLN A 46 -25.70 37.73 4.14
N GLU A 47 -25.96 39.03 3.95
CA GLU A 47 -25.96 39.69 2.65
C GLU A 47 -24.74 39.28 1.85
N TRP A 48 -24.93 39.11 0.54
CA TRP A 48 -23.86 38.82 -0.43
C TRP A 48 -22.61 39.71 -0.25
N ALA A 49 -22.79 40.91 0.30
CA ALA A 49 -21.73 41.81 0.74
C ALA A 49 -20.70 41.16 1.69
N VAL A 50 -21.12 40.27 2.59
CA VAL A 50 -20.22 39.57 3.54
C VAL A 50 -19.34 38.55 2.83
N TYR A 51 -19.89 37.83 1.85
CA TYR A 51 -19.11 36.90 1.03
C TYR A 51 -18.10 37.63 0.14
N GLN A 52 -18.49 38.79 -0.41
CA GLN A 52 -17.56 39.64 -1.16
C GLN A 52 -16.44 40.19 -0.27
N THR A 53 -16.72 40.58 0.98
CA THR A 53 -15.69 41.03 1.92
C THR A 53 -14.75 39.90 2.32
N ALA A 54 -15.26 38.68 2.55
CA ALA A 54 -14.44 37.51 2.88
C ALA A 54 -13.53 37.09 1.70
N LEU A 55 -14.05 37.10 0.47
CA LEU A 55 -13.26 36.79 -0.73
C LEU A 55 -12.17 37.85 -0.96
N HIS A 56 -12.51 39.13 -0.79
CA HIS A 56 -11.57 40.24 -0.91
C HIS A 56 -10.47 40.17 0.16
N ALA A 57 -10.81 39.83 1.40
CA ALA A 57 -9.85 39.63 2.49
C ALA A 57 -8.86 38.49 2.18
N SER A 58 -9.36 37.34 1.72
CA SER A 58 -8.53 36.19 1.32
C SER A 58 -7.59 36.50 0.15
N ALA A 59 -8.06 37.25 -0.84
CA ALA A 59 -7.23 37.70 -1.96
C ALA A 59 -6.12 38.67 -1.51
N MET A 60 -6.44 39.59 -0.59
CA MET A 60 -5.48 40.54 -0.03
C MET A 60 -4.40 39.85 0.81
N ASP A 61 -4.75 38.81 1.59
CA ASP A 61 -3.78 38.06 2.39
C ASP A 61 -2.86 37.20 1.51
N SER A 62 -3.40 36.60 0.44
CA SER A 62 -2.60 35.90 -0.57
C SER A 62 -1.61 36.84 -1.28
N TRP A 63 -2.03 38.08 -1.58
CA TRP A 63 -1.15 39.10 -2.17
C TRP A 63 -0.04 39.54 -1.22
N LYS A 64 -0.35 39.77 0.07
CA LYS A 64 0.65 40.10 1.09
C LYS A 64 1.69 38.98 1.27
N ALA A 65 1.27 37.71 1.18
CA ALA A 65 2.18 36.56 1.23
C ALA A 65 3.15 36.54 0.03
N LEU A 66 2.67 36.87 -1.18
CA LEU A 66 3.52 36.99 -2.37
C LEU A 66 4.51 38.16 -2.27
N VAL A 67 4.08 39.31 -1.78
CA VAL A 67 4.96 40.48 -1.56
C VAL A 67 6.03 40.18 -0.52
N SER A 68 5.68 39.48 0.57
CA SER A 68 6.64 39.01 1.59
C SER A 68 7.68 38.06 0.99
N THR A 69 7.24 37.11 0.15
CA THR A 69 8.14 36.17 -0.54
C THR A 69 9.11 36.89 -1.50
N TYR A 70 8.65 37.94 -2.19
CA TYR A 70 9.50 38.77 -3.04
C TYR A 70 10.56 39.55 -2.23
N GLN A 71 10.19 40.09 -1.05
CA GLN A 71 11.14 40.78 -0.18
C GLN A 71 12.22 39.83 0.37
N ILE A 72 11.88 38.58 0.68
CA ILE A 72 12.84 37.55 1.07
C ILE A 72 13.84 37.27 -0.07
N TRP A 73 13.37 37.13 -1.31
CA TRP A 73 14.24 36.95 -2.47
C TRP A 73 15.15 38.15 -2.73
N TYR A 74 14.63 39.37 -2.58
CA TYR A 74 15.41 40.61 -2.73
C TYR A 74 16.51 40.70 -1.67
N LEU A 75 16.22 40.35 -0.40
CA LEU A 75 17.20 40.32 0.68
C LEU A 75 18.31 39.27 0.46
N ILE A 76 17.96 38.10 -0.10
CA ILE A 76 18.92 37.04 -0.41
C ILE A 76 19.84 37.43 -1.58
N LEU A 77 19.32 38.07 -2.63
CA LEU A 77 20.09 38.36 -3.85
C LEU A 77 20.93 39.64 -3.78
N ARG A 78 20.54 40.61 -2.94
CA ARG A 78 21.25 41.89 -2.79
C ARG A 78 22.74 41.78 -2.43
N PRO A 79 23.18 40.94 -1.46
CA PRO A 79 24.61 40.81 -1.15
C PRO A 79 25.45 40.25 -2.32
N PHE A 80 24.88 39.37 -3.14
CA PHE A 80 25.59 38.81 -4.31
C PHE A 80 25.80 39.83 -5.44
N ALA A 81 24.83 40.71 -5.66
CA ALA A 81 24.95 41.79 -6.63
C ALA A 81 26.02 42.82 -6.23
N ILE A 82 26.07 43.17 -4.93
CA ILE A 82 27.09 44.07 -4.38
C ILE A 82 28.49 43.44 -4.49
N LEU A 83 28.63 42.15 -4.16
CA LEU A 83 29.90 41.44 -4.27
C LEU A 83 30.41 41.39 -5.72
N SER A 84 29.53 41.10 -6.69
CA SER A 84 29.90 41.05 -8.11
C SER A 84 30.34 42.43 -8.62
N TRP A 85 29.68 43.50 -8.19
CA TRP A 85 30.05 44.87 -8.57
C TRP A 85 31.45 45.27 -8.03
N ILE A 86 31.76 44.91 -6.78
CA ILE A 86 33.07 45.17 -6.17
C ILE A 86 34.19 44.43 -6.90
N VAL A 87 33.96 43.17 -7.29
CA VAL A 87 34.94 42.37 -8.06
C VAL A 87 35.22 43.01 -9.42
N VAL A 88 34.18 43.47 -10.13
CA VAL A 88 34.32 44.13 -11.43
C VAL A 88 35.08 45.46 -11.31
N GLN A 89 34.80 46.26 -10.29
CA GLN A 89 35.54 47.52 -10.05
C GLN A 89 37.02 47.27 -9.73
N HIS A 90 37.33 46.27 -8.91
CA HIS A 90 38.73 45.96 -8.58
C HIS A 90 39.50 45.37 -9.77
N ALA A 91 38.86 44.52 -10.58
CA ALA A 91 39.47 44.02 -11.82
C ALA A 91 39.75 45.18 -12.80
N GLY A 92 38.83 46.12 -12.93
CA GLY A 92 39.01 47.30 -13.78
C GLY A 92 40.15 48.22 -13.33
N ARG A 93 40.25 48.51 -12.02
CA ARG A 93 41.35 49.32 -11.46
C ARG A 93 42.70 48.62 -11.55
N PHE A 94 42.75 47.31 -11.31
CA PHE A 94 43.98 46.52 -11.42
C PHE A 94 44.54 46.52 -12.85
N LEU A 95 43.67 46.33 -13.86
CA LEU A 95 44.08 46.42 -15.27
C LEU A 95 44.53 47.85 -15.66
N GLY A 96 43.88 48.88 -15.13
CA GLY A 96 44.22 50.28 -15.41
C GLY A 96 45.56 50.73 -14.78
N GLU A 97 45.82 50.36 -13.53
CA GLU A 97 46.98 50.84 -12.78
C GLU A 97 48.27 50.06 -13.06
N HIS A 98 48.19 48.77 -13.43
CA HIS A 98 49.37 47.92 -13.65
C HIS A 98 49.67 47.64 -15.13
N GLY A 99 48.71 47.86 -16.04
CA GLY A 99 48.92 47.67 -17.49
C GLY A 99 49.83 48.73 -18.14
N GLY A 100 49.77 50.00 -17.67
CA GLY A 100 50.48 51.11 -18.30
C GLY A 100 51.98 51.21 -17.98
N LYS A 101 52.38 50.88 -16.74
CA LYS A 101 53.78 51.00 -16.28
C LYS A 101 54.69 49.87 -16.77
N SER A 102 54.12 48.67 -16.98
CA SER A 102 54.84 47.51 -17.53
C SER A 102 55.30 47.75 -18.97
N LEU A 103 54.45 48.33 -19.82
CA LEU A 103 54.77 48.60 -21.23
C LEU A 103 55.84 49.69 -21.43
N GLN A 104 55.90 50.71 -20.57
CA GLN A 104 56.97 51.72 -20.62
C GLN A 104 58.34 51.16 -20.20
N SER A 105 58.38 50.28 -19.19
CA SER A 105 59.63 49.63 -18.78
C SER A 105 60.19 48.70 -19.87
N LEU A 106 59.30 48.05 -20.63
CA LEU A 106 59.63 47.17 -21.75
C LEU A 106 60.16 47.94 -22.97
N ALA A 107 59.66 49.15 -23.23
CA ALA A 107 60.16 50.02 -24.29
C ALA A 107 61.57 50.56 -24.01
N ILE A 108 61.89 50.85 -22.74
CA ILE A 108 63.22 51.32 -22.33
C ILE A 108 64.23 50.16 -22.30
N GLN A 109 63.82 48.97 -21.84
CA GLN A 109 64.67 47.77 -21.88
C GLN A 109 64.95 47.29 -23.31
N THR A 110 63.98 47.35 -24.21
CA THR A 110 64.20 46.99 -25.62
C THR A 110 65.14 47.96 -26.34
N LYS A 111 65.09 49.26 -26.01
CA LYS A 111 66.04 50.25 -26.55
C LYS A 111 67.48 49.97 -26.09
N ASN A 112 67.69 49.70 -24.80
CA ASN A 112 69.02 49.40 -24.27
C ASN A 112 69.56 48.06 -24.77
N PHE A 113 68.69 47.05 -24.93
CA PHE A 113 69.04 45.77 -25.53
C PHE A 113 69.43 45.92 -27.01
N ALA A 114 68.72 46.75 -27.78
CA ALA A 114 69.05 47.00 -29.19
C ALA A 114 70.42 47.67 -29.37
N ILE A 115 70.77 48.63 -28.51
CA ILE A 115 72.08 49.30 -28.55
C ILE A 115 73.21 48.32 -28.19
N TRP A 116 73.01 47.51 -27.14
CA TRP A 116 73.95 46.45 -26.76
C TRP A 116 74.10 45.40 -27.87
N TRP A 117 72.99 45.00 -28.50
CA TRP A 117 72.97 44.05 -29.60
C TRP A 117 73.74 44.53 -30.83
N ILE A 118 73.63 45.82 -31.18
CA ILE A 118 74.39 46.41 -32.29
C ILE A 118 75.90 46.41 -31.98
N HIS A 119 76.29 46.75 -30.76
CA HIS A 119 77.70 46.69 -30.35
C HIS A 119 78.25 45.26 -30.34
N PHE A 120 77.44 44.29 -29.91
CA PHE A 120 77.78 42.87 -29.95
C PHE A 120 77.98 42.38 -31.38
N GLN A 121 77.05 42.71 -32.30
CA GLN A 121 77.13 42.36 -33.73
C GLN A 121 78.38 42.93 -34.42
N LEU A 122 78.85 44.12 -34.03
CA LEU A 122 80.08 44.72 -34.56
C LEU A 122 81.37 44.05 -34.02
N SER A 123 81.29 43.28 -32.94
CA SER A 123 82.44 42.63 -32.31
C SER A 123 82.70 41.18 -32.78
N LEU A 124 81.82 40.62 -33.62
CA LEU A 124 81.85 39.21 -34.01
C LEU A 124 82.73 38.95 -35.24
N ASN A 125 83.51 37.87 -35.15
CA ASN A 125 84.41 37.44 -36.23
C ASN A 125 83.62 36.69 -37.33
N ARG A 126 84.08 36.71 -38.60
CA ARG A 126 83.30 36.20 -39.75
C ARG A 126 82.81 34.75 -39.62
N THR A 127 83.54 33.89 -38.91
CA THR A 127 83.14 32.50 -38.63
C THR A 127 82.02 32.39 -37.59
N GLN A 128 81.97 33.29 -36.62
CA GLN A 128 80.91 33.35 -35.61
C GLN A 128 79.63 33.92 -36.20
N LEU A 129 79.72 34.87 -37.15
CA LEU A 129 78.57 35.38 -37.90
C LEU A 129 77.85 34.29 -38.70
N LEU A 130 78.60 33.37 -39.32
CA LEU A 130 78.03 32.23 -40.04
C LEU A 130 77.35 31.24 -39.08
N GLY A 131 77.94 31.04 -37.89
CA GLY A 131 77.37 30.24 -36.81
C GLY A 131 76.04 30.82 -36.30
N GLU A 132 75.98 32.14 -36.06
CA GLU A 132 74.76 32.84 -35.65
C GLU A 132 73.68 32.80 -36.74
N ALA A 133 74.04 33.00 -38.02
CA ALA A 133 73.10 32.88 -39.12
C ALA A 133 72.48 31.47 -39.21
N GLY A 134 73.29 30.42 -39.00
CA GLY A 134 72.81 29.05 -38.90
C GLY A 134 71.89 28.82 -37.70
N LEU A 135 72.21 29.41 -36.56
CA LEU A 135 71.45 29.29 -35.31
C LEU A 135 70.10 30.03 -35.38
N VAL A 136 70.07 31.22 -36.01
CA VAL A 136 68.84 31.95 -36.34
C VAL A 136 67.99 31.15 -37.32
N GLY A 137 68.58 30.57 -38.37
CA GLY A 137 67.87 29.68 -39.29
C GLY A 137 67.24 28.47 -38.59
N LEU A 138 67.97 27.85 -37.65
CA LEU A 138 67.48 26.73 -36.83
C LEU A 138 66.32 27.16 -35.91
N PHE A 139 66.41 28.32 -35.27
CA PHE A 139 65.31 28.84 -34.45
C PHE A 139 64.07 29.19 -35.26
N VAL A 140 64.23 29.76 -36.45
CA VAL A 140 63.12 30.02 -37.39
C VAL A 140 62.50 28.70 -37.84
N GLY A 141 63.32 27.68 -38.16
CA GLY A 141 62.87 26.33 -38.50
C GLY A 141 62.07 25.67 -37.35
N LEU A 142 62.59 25.71 -36.13
CA LEU A 142 61.91 25.20 -34.93
C LEU A 142 60.63 25.97 -34.61
N TYR A 143 60.59 27.28 -34.87
CA TYR A 143 59.38 28.09 -34.71
C TYR A 143 58.30 27.67 -35.71
N PHE A 144 58.65 27.47 -36.98
CA PHE A 144 57.70 26.99 -37.99
C PHE A 144 57.26 25.55 -37.71
N LEU A 145 58.16 24.67 -37.25
CA LEU A 145 57.82 23.30 -36.85
C LEU A 145 56.88 23.29 -35.64
N ARG A 146 57.12 24.12 -34.63
CA ARG A 146 56.22 24.32 -33.48
C ARG A 146 54.86 24.84 -33.93
N LYS A 147 54.82 25.83 -34.82
CA LYS A 147 53.58 26.39 -35.37
C LYS A 147 52.80 25.34 -36.18
N TRP A 148 53.50 24.46 -36.90
CA TRP A 148 52.90 23.35 -37.64
C TRP A 148 52.34 22.27 -36.70
N LEU A 149 53.11 21.85 -35.68
CA LEU A 149 52.65 20.92 -34.64
C LEU A 149 51.47 21.48 -33.82
N GLN A 150 51.46 22.79 -33.57
CA GLN A 150 50.34 23.48 -32.92
C GLN A 150 49.09 23.51 -33.80
N LYS A 151 49.22 23.68 -35.13
CA LYS A 151 48.09 23.56 -36.05
C LYS A 151 47.51 22.14 -36.08
N GLN A 152 48.36 21.11 -36.07
CA GLN A 152 47.91 19.71 -36.02
C GLN A 152 47.17 19.38 -34.71
N THR A 153 47.70 19.83 -33.57
CA THR A 153 47.05 19.63 -32.26
C THR A 153 45.80 20.50 -32.08
N TYR A 154 45.73 21.68 -32.70
CA TYR A 154 44.52 22.50 -32.73
C TYR A 154 43.38 21.80 -33.47
N TRP A 155 43.65 21.20 -34.62
CA TRP A 155 42.64 20.42 -35.34
C TRP A 155 42.12 19.24 -34.51
N ALA A 156 43.02 18.52 -33.84
CA ALA A 156 42.64 17.45 -32.92
C ALA A 156 41.74 17.95 -31.78
N ARG A 157 42.04 19.11 -31.18
CA ARG A 157 41.22 19.73 -30.12
C ARG A 157 39.85 20.18 -30.63
N VAL A 158 39.78 20.78 -31.82
CA VAL A 158 38.51 21.19 -32.43
C VAL A 158 37.64 19.98 -32.73
N VAL A 159 38.22 18.90 -33.27
CA VAL A 159 37.51 17.64 -33.52
C VAL A 159 37.04 16.99 -32.21
N SER A 160 37.86 16.97 -31.16
CA SER A 160 37.44 16.44 -29.85
C SER A 160 36.33 17.27 -29.20
N TRP A 161 36.42 18.61 -29.30
CA TRP A 161 35.38 19.52 -28.81
C TRP A 161 34.07 19.33 -29.56
N TYR A 162 34.13 19.23 -30.90
CA TYR A 162 32.95 18.96 -31.72
C TYR A 162 32.33 17.59 -31.38
N LYS A 163 33.14 16.54 -31.20
CA LYS A 163 32.65 15.22 -30.78
C LYS A 163 32.03 15.25 -29.38
N ALA A 164 32.57 16.03 -28.44
CA ALA A 164 32.00 16.20 -27.11
C ALA A 164 30.65 16.94 -27.17
N LYS A 165 30.60 18.06 -27.91
CA LYS A 165 29.36 18.84 -28.09
C LYS A 165 28.28 18.05 -28.83
N LYS A 166 28.66 17.26 -29.84
CA LYS A 166 27.77 16.31 -30.54
C LYS A 166 27.22 15.26 -29.57
N ARG A 167 28.03 14.69 -28.69
CA ARG A 167 27.57 13.72 -27.67
C ARG A 167 26.58 14.35 -26.70
N VAL A 168 26.84 15.56 -26.20
CA VAL A 168 25.92 16.30 -25.33
C VAL A 168 24.61 16.63 -26.04
N ALA A 169 24.68 17.08 -27.32
CA ALA A 169 23.49 17.35 -28.11
C ALA A 169 22.66 16.08 -28.35
N ILE A 170 23.31 14.96 -28.72
CA ILE A 170 22.64 13.66 -28.87
C ILE A 170 21.99 13.25 -27.55
N GLN A 171 22.72 13.30 -26.44
CA GLN A 171 22.20 12.93 -25.12
C GLN A 171 21.02 13.84 -24.70
N SER A 172 21.07 15.13 -25.03
CA SER A 172 19.95 16.04 -24.79
C SER A 172 18.74 15.69 -25.64
N THR A 173 18.95 15.35 -26.92
CA THR A 173 17.85 14.93 -27.80
C THR A 173 17.26 13.59 -27.36
N THR A 174 18.08 12.60 -26.99
CA THR A 174 17.59 11.31 -26.47
C THR A 174 16.84 11.51 -25.17
N ASN A 175 17.36 12.32 -24.23
CA ASN A 175 16.66 12.65 -22.99
C ASN A 175 15.31 13.35 -23.24
N TYR A 176 15.24 14.19 -24.28
CA TYR A 176 13.99 14.84 -24.68
C TYR A 176 13.00 13.82 -25.27
N PHE A 177 13.45 12.96 -26.19
CA PHE A 177 12.62 11.89 -26.74
C PHE A 177 12.17 10.91 -25.66
N ASP A 178 13.00 10.61 -24.65
CA ASP A 178 12.62 9.77 -23.51
C ASP A 178 11.59 10.45 -22.61
N LYS A 179 11.64 11.77 -22.46
CA LYS A 179 10.59 12.55 -21.76
C LYS A 179 9.30 12.56 -22.58
N LEU A 180 9.39 12.75 -23.89
CA LEU A 180 8.24 12.73 -24.80
C LEU A 180 7.59 11.33 -24.84
N ALA A 181 8.39 10.27 -24.92
CA ALA A 181 7.94 8.88 -24.88
C ALA A 181 7.29 8.55 -23.54
N ARG A 182 7.84 9.02 -22.42
CA ARG A 182 7.20 8.89 -21.10
C ARG A 182 5.89 9.68 -21.00
N ALA A 183 5.85 10.91 -21.51
CA ALA A 183 4.64 11.72 -21.53
C ALA A 183 3.56 11.09 -22.43
N SER A 184 3.94 10.60 -23.61
CA SER A 184 3.07 9.86 -24.52
C SER A 184 2.58 8.55 -23.89
N LYS A 185 3.45 7.80 -23.20
CA LYS A 185 3.08 6.60 -22.45
C LYS A 185 2.07 6.93 -21.35
N MET A 186 2.32 7.97 -20.54
CA MET A 186 1.39 8.40 -19.49
C MET A 186 0.06 8.91 -20.08
N LEU A 187 0.10 9.64 -21.18
CA LEU A 187 -1.10 10.09 -21.90
C LEU A 187 -1.90 8.89 -22.39
N ALA A 188 -1.26 7.92 -23.05
CA ALA A 188 -1.89 6.69 -23.53
C ALA A 188 -2.48 5.86 -22.37
N LEU A 189 -1.81 5.81 -21.21
CA LEU A 189 -2.34 5.17 -20.01
C LEU A 189 -3.53 5.94 -19.40
N THR A 190 -3.54 7.28 -19.46
CA THR A 190 -4.58 8.13 -18.84
C THR A 190 -5.82 8.34 -19.71
N ILE A 191 -5.69 8.32 -21.03
CA ILE A 191 -6.79 8.55 -22.00
C ILE A 191 -8.01 7.67 -21.72
N PRO A 192 -7.88 6.34 -21.53
CA PRO A 192 -9.05 5.49 -21.27
C PRO A 192 -9.82 5.90 -20.01
N HIS A 193 -9.12 6.40 -18.98
CA HIS A 193 -9.76 6.88 -17.75
C HIS A 193 -10.42 8.26 -17.94
N LEU A 194 -9.79 9.16 -18.71
CA LEU A 194 -10.41 10.46 -19.04
C LEU A 194 -11.69 10.27 -19.86
N ILE A 195 -11.69 9.34 -20.81
CA ILE A 195 -12.88 8.97 -21.58
C ILE A 195 -13.96 8.42 -20.64
N PHE A 196 -13.61 7.53 -19.71
CA PHE A 196 -14.57 7.01 -18.73
C PHE A 196 -15.16 8.13 -17.87
N VAL A 197 -14.34 9.05 -17.36
CA VAL A 197 -14.81 10.19 -16.56
C VAL A 197 -15.75 11.07 -17.39
N GLY A 198 -15.39 11.38 -18.64
CA GLY A 198 -16.25 12.13 -19.57
C GLY A 198 -17.58 11.45 -19.84
N LEU A 199 -17.59 10.12 -20.01
CA LEU A 199 -18.81 9.32 -20.15
C LEU A 199 -19.64 9.30 -18.87
N GLY A 200 -19.01 9.15 -17.70
CA GLY A 200 -19.70 9.18 -16.41
C GLY A 200 -20.39 10.52 -16.15
N VAL A 201 -19.70 11.63 -16.45
CA VAL A 201 -20.26 12.99 -16.36
C VAL A 201 -21.41 13.15 -17.36
N THR A 202 -21.25 12.71 -18.61
CA THR A 202 -22.31 12.76 -19.63
C THR A 202 -23.55 11.96 -19.20
N ILE A 203 -23.38 10.74 -18.68
CA ILE A 203 -24.47 9.90 -18.16
C ILE A 203 -25.17 10.57 -16.98
N ARG A 204 -24.41 11.20 -16.07
CA ARG A 204 -24.95 11.91 -14.92
C ARG A 204 -25.78 13.14 -15.30
N LEU A 205 -25.36 13.85 -16.36
CA LEU A 205 -26.07 15.01 -16.90
C LEU A 205 -27.32 14.58 -17.68
N ALA A 206 -27.25 13.50 -18.46
CA ALA A 206 -28.36 12.99 -19.25
C ALA A 206 -29.44 12.30 -18.39
N PHE A 207 -29.05 11.54 -17.38
CA PHE A 207 -29.96 10.70 -16.58
C PHE A 207 -29.75 10.88 -15.06
N PRO A 208 -29.92 12.11 -14.53
CA PRO A 208 -29.68 12.42 -13.12
C PRO A 208 -30.53 11.55 -12.17
N GLY A 209 -31.81 11.33 -12.51
CA GLY A 209 -32.73 10.53 -11.72
C GLY A 209 -32.36 9.04 -11.67
N ALA A 210 -31.98 8.45 -12.80
CA ALA A 210 -31.61 7.04 -12.87
C ALA A 210 -30.29 6.77 -12.09
N VAL A 211 -29.29 7.65 -12.23
CA VAL A 211 -28.03 7.50 -11.48
C VAL A 211 -28.28 7.60 -9.97
N ARG A 212 -29.13 8.53 -9.54
CA ARG A 212 -29.52 8.66 -8.13
C ARG A 212 -30.29 7.44 -7.63
N TYR A 213 -31.26 6.95 -8.41
CA TYR A 213 -32.02 5.75 -8.09
C TYR A 213 -31.08 4.55 -7.88
N VAL A 214 -30.18 4.30 -8.83
CA VAL A 214 -29.21 3.20 -8.72
C VAL A 214 -28.26 3.40 -7.54
N ALA A 215 -27.80 4.62 -7.27
CA ALA A 215 -26.85 4.89 -6.20
C ALA A 215 -27.45 4.73 -4.78
N TYR A 216 -28.72 5.06 -4.56
CA TYR A 216 -29.33 5.12 -3.22
C TYR A 216 -30.49 4.16 -2.99
N GLU A 217 -31.34 3.96 -3.99
CA GLU A 217 -32.57 3.18 -3.82
C GLU A 217 -32.35 1.70 -4.13
N THR A 218 -31.20 1.35 -4.73
CA THR A 218 -30.86 -0.04 -5.04
C THR A 218 -29.65 -0.52 -4.23
N PRO A 219 -29.57 -1.82 -3.91
CA PRO A 219 -28.41 -2.41 -3.24
C PRO A 219 -27.18 -2.50 -4.17
N VAL A 220 -27.26 -2.02 -5.42
CA VAL A 220 -26.19 -2.15 -6.42
C VAL A 220 -24.87 -1.57 -5.91
N LEU A 221 -24.89 -0.43 -5.22
CA LEU A 221 -23.68 0.16 -4.66
C LEU A 221 -23.05 -0.75 -3.59
N LEU A 222 -23.85 -1.33 -2.70
CA LEU A 222 -23.38 -2.27 -1.69
C LEU A 222 -22.86 -3.57 -2.32
N VAL A 223 -23.56 -4.06 -3.35
CA VAL A 223 -23.15 -5.25 -4.10
C VAL A 223 -21.81 -5.01 -4.80
N LEU A 224 -21.64 -3.90 -5.49
CA LEU A 224 -20.40 -3.58 -6.21
C LEU A 224 -19.23 -3.25 -5.26
N SER A 225 -19.48 -2.52 -4.18
CA SER A 225 -18.42 -1.98 -3.32
C SER A 225 -17.95 -2.94 -2.23
N VAL A 226 -18.80 -3.88 -1.80
CA VAL A 226 -18.49 -4.78 -0.68
C VAL A 226 -18.72 -6.23 -1.07
N PHE A 227 -19.93 -6.59 -1.48
CA PHE A 227 -20.32 -8.00 -1.65
C PHE A 227 -19.55 -8.71 -2.77
N TYR A 228 -19.52 -8.14 -3.97
CA TYR A 228 -18.80 -8.70 -5.12
C TYR A 228 -17.29 -8.86 -4.86
N PRO A 229 -16.56 -7.84 -4.36
CA PRO A 229 -15.16 -8.00 -3.99
C PRO A 229 -14.95 -9.01 -2.87
N PHE A 230 -15.83 -9.03 -1.86
CA PHE A 230 -15.79 -10.00 -0.77
C PHE A 230 -15.90 -11.44 -1.28
N VAL A 231 -16.95 -11.76 -2.05
CA VAL A 231 -17.17 -13.09 -2.62
C VAL A 231 -16.02 -13.48 -3.55
N SER A 232 -15.59 -12.56 -4.43
CA SER A 232 -14.50 -12.83 -5.36
C SER A 232 -13.16 -13.08 -4.65
N THR A 233 -12.89 -12.32 -3.60
CA THR A 233 -11.70 -12.50 -2.75
C THR A 233 -11.76 -13.82 -2.00
N PHE A 234 -12.93 -14.16 -1.46
CA PHE A 234 -13.16 -15.41 -0.74
C PHE A 234 -12.96 -16.63 -1.64
N LEU A 235 -13.61 -16.66 -2.80
CA LEU A 235 -13.43 -17.72 -3.80
C LEU A 235 -11.98 -17.82 -4.29
N TRP A 236 -11.30 -16.68 -4.41
CA TRP A 236 -9.88 -16.65 -4.79
C TRP A 236 -8.97 -17.29 -3.73
N VAL A 237 -9.13 -16.94 -2.45
CA VAL A 237 -8.36 -17.53 -1.34
C VAL A 237 -8.59 -19.04 -1.28
N GLN A 238 -9.84 -19.48 -1.47
CA GLN A 238 -10.23 -20.88 -1.52
C GLN A 238 -9.55 -21.63 -2.67
N SER A 239 -9.57 -21.05 -3.86
CA SER A 239 -8.88 -21.62 -5.03
C SER A 239 -7.38 -21.76 -4.80
N GLN A 240 -6.73 -20.78 -4.17
CA GLN A 240 -5.29 -20.84 -3.87
C GLN A 240 -4.95 -21.94 -2.86
N ARG A 241 -5.74 -22.10 -1.79
CA ARG A 241 -5.51 -23.17 -0.80
C ARG A 241 -5.62 -24.56 -1.40
N ARG A 242 -6.56 -24.77 -2.34
CA ARG A 242 -6.71 -26.06 -3.05
C ARG A 242 -5.48 -26.40 -3.89
N MET A 243 -4.95 -25.40 -4.60
CA MET A 243 -3.73 -25.56 -5.39
C MET A 243 -2.52 -25.89 -4.49
N ASP A 244 -2.38 -25.19 -3.36
CA ASP A 244 -1.27 -25.45 -2.43
C ASP A 244 -1.38 -26.86 -1.81
N LYS A 245 -2.59 -27.35 -1.51
CA LYS A 245 -2.82 -28.74 -1.04
C LYS A 245 -2.50 -29.79 -2.10
N SER A 246 -2.88 -29.57 -3.36
CA SER A 246 -2.62 -30.55 -4.44
C SER A 246 -1.13 -30.70 -4.73
N VAL A 247 -0.36 -29.61 -4.63
CA VAL A 247 1.10 -29.62 -4.81
C VAL A 247 1.80 -30.35 -3.66
N GLY A 248 1.29 -30.24 -2.42
CA GLY A 248 1.85 -30.97 -1.27
C GLY A 248 1.75 -32.49 -1.42
N ASN A 249 0.58 -32.99 -1.83
CA ASN A 249 0.33 -34.44 -1.89
C ASN A 249 1.08 -35.16 -3.03
N SER A 250 1.36 -34.48 -4.15
CA SER A 250 2.08 -35.09 -5.28
C SER A 250 3.56 -35.35 -4.99
N SER A 251 4.16 -34.58 -4.08
CA SER A 251 5.59 -34.70 -3.75
C SER A 251 5.94 -35.88 -2.86
N THR A 252 4.99 -36.42 -2.08
CA THR A 252 5.24 -37.49 -1.10
C THR A 252 5.04 -38.91 -1.67
N SER A 253 4.39 -39.05 -2.82
CA SER A 253 3.94 -40.37 -3.32
C SER A 253 4.98 -41.18 -4.11
N ASN A 254 6.16 -40.65 -4.44
CA ASN A 254 7.09 -41.32 -5.37
C ASN A 254 8.36 -41.93 -4.76
N ASN A 255 8.52 -41.94 -3.43
CA ASN A 255 9.72 -42.52 -2.77
C ASN A 255 9.47 -43.85 -2.03
N GLY A 256 8.33 -44.49 -2.26
CA GLY A 256 7.91 -45.68 -1.52
C GLY A 256 7.87 -46.97 -2.33
N GLU A 257 8.87 -47.27 -3.17
CA GLU A 257 9.09 -48.65 -3.67
C GLU A 257 10.48 -48.77 -4.34
N GLY A 258 11.53 -48.51 -3.56
CA GLY A 258 12.93 -48.74 -3.94
C GLY A 258 13.52 -49.86 -3.12
N LYS A 259 13.29 -51.09 -3.61
CA LYS A 259 13.83 -52.37 -3.15
C LYS A 259 15.31 -52.26 -2.71
N GLU A 260 15.58 -52.60 -1.46
CA GLU A 260 16.92 -53.00 -1.02
C GLU A 260 17.36 -54.23 -1.83
N ASP A 261 18.33 -54.05 -2.72
CA ASP A 261 19.21 -55.12 -3.14
C ASP A 261 20.63 -54.53 -3.19
N GLY A 262 21.46 -55.03 -2.29
CA GLY A 262 22.82 -54.54 -2.09
C GLY A 262 23.73 -54.82 -3.27
N ASN A 263 24.73 -53.96 -3.46
CA ASN A 263 26.03 -54.44 -3.93
C ASN A 263 27.16 -53.53 -3.46
N LYS A 264 28.15 -54.17 -2.85
CA LYS A 264 29.46 -53.60 -2.49
C LYS A 264 30.29 -53.34 -3.75
N ASN A 265 31.14 -52.32 -3.67
CA ASN A 265 32.58 -52.32 -4.00
C ASN A 265 33.00 -51.00 -4.64
N ASN A 266 34.09 -50.45 -4.10
CA ASN A 266 35.28 -49.90 -4.78
C ASN A 266 35.07 -48.87 -5.92
N ASP A 267 35.84 -47.81 -6.09
CA ASP A 267 37.27 -47.66 -5.84
C ASP A 267 37.64 -46.19 -6.01
N ALA A 268 38.80 -45.86 -5.48
CA ALA A 268 39.49 -44.59 -5.67
C ALA A 268 39.92 -44.35 -7.13
N SER A 269 39.83 -43.09 -7.59
CA SER A 269 40.84 -42.38 -8.41
C SER A 269 40.21 -41.05 -8.86
N ASN A 270 40.73 -39.89 -8.47
CA ASN A 270 41.92 -39.24 -8.99
C ASN A 270 41.92 -39.16 -10.52
N ASN A 271 41.47 -38.02 -11.09
CA ASN A 271 42.15 -37.48 -12.26
C ASN A 271 41.87 -35.98 -12.44
N GLU A 272 42.93 -35.20 -12.27
CA GLU A 272 43.11 -33.90 -12.91
C GLU A 272 42.88 -34.05 -14.42
N ASN A 273 42.13 -33.14 -15.02
CA ASN A 273 42.42 -32.76 -16.39
C ASN A 273 41.97 -31.31 -16.66
N ARG A 274 42.95 -30.42 -16.58
CA ARG A 274 42.98 -29.14 -17.28
C ARG A 274 42.89 -29.43 -18.78
N VAL A 275 41.75 -29.14 -19.38
CA VAL A 275 41.64 -28.99 -20.84
C VAL A 275 41.25 -27.55 -21.14
N SER A 276 42.24 -26.83 -21.65
CA SER A 276 42.10 -25.54 -22.32
C SER A 276 41.32 -25.74 -23.62
N ASP A 277 40.02 -25.45 -23.58
CA ASP A 277 39.16 -25.54 -24.75
C ASP A 277 38.85 -24.13 -25.27
N SER A 278 39.70 -23.64 -26.19
CA SER A 278 39.42 -22.50 -27.05
C SER A 278 38.38 -22.89 -28.10
N LYS A 279 37.17 -23.25 -27.66
CA LYS A 279 36.05 -23.51 -28.57
C LYS A 279 35.42 -22.20 -29.00
N SER A 280 35.39 -22.04 -30.32
CA SER A 280 34.92 -20.88 -31.05
C SER A 280 33.59 -20.32 -30.52
N VAL A 281 33.52 -18.99 -30.42
CA VAL A 281 32.33 -18.22 -30.03
C VAL A 281 31.08 -18.61 -30.84
N SER A 282 31.25 -19.18 -32.03
CA SER A 282 30.18 -19.70 -32.88
C SER A 282 29.47 -20.96 -32.34
N GLU A 283 30.17 -21.87 -31.64
CA GLU A 283 29.50 -23.04 -31.05
C GLU A 283 28.73 -22.71 -29.77
N ARG A 284 29.22 -21.74 -28.99
CA ARG A 284 28.50 -21.25 -27.80
C ARG A 284 27.18 -20.57 -28.20
N LYS A 285 27.16 -19.84 -29.33
CA LYS A 285 25.94 -19.22 -29.87
C LYS A 285 24.93 -20.26 -30.39
N LYS A 286 25.39 -21.32 -31.07
CA LYS A 286 24.52 -22.43 -31.51
C LYS A 286 23.98 -23.26 -30.33
N ARG A 287 24.76 -23.47 -29.26
CA ARG A 287 24.27 -24.10 -28.02
C ARG A 287 23.24 -23.22 -27.28
N PHE A 288 23.44 -21.91 -27.24
CA PHE A 288 22.41 -21.01 -26.68
C PHE A 288 21.14 -20.98 -27.53
N GLU A 289 21.22 -21.03 -28.87
CA GLU A 289 20.04 -21.11 -29.74
C GLU A 289 19.32 -22.46 -29.66
N THR A 290 20.04 -23.58 -29.46
CA THR A 290 19.40 -24.90 -29.28
C THR A 290 18.83 -25.09 -27.87
N ILE A 291 19.42 -24.47 -26.84
CA ILE A 291 18.84 -24.40 -25.49
C ILE A 291 17.60 -23.49 -25.49
N ASN A 292 17.60 -22.37 -26.24
CA ASN A 292 16.40 -21.54 -26.39
C ASN A 292 15.28 -22.24 -27.18
N LYS A 293 15.60 -23.04 -28.20
CA LYS A 293 14.59 -23.82 -28.94
C LYS A 293 14.01 -25.01 -28.19
N LYS A 294 14.70 -25.55 -27.18
CA LYS A 294 14.16 -26.57 -26.27
C LYS A 294 13.60 -26.01 -24.95
N GLY A 295 13.84 -24.72 -24.66
CA GLY A 295 13.42 -24.03 -23.45
C GLY A 295 11.98 -23.48 -23.47
N GLU A 296 11.26 -23.60 -24.58
CA GLU A 296 9.93 -23.01 -24.75
C GLU A 296 8.76 -23.98 -24.47
N LYS A 297 9.04 -25.11 -23.81
CA LYS A 297 8.03 -25.75 -22.94
C LYS A 297 8.22 -25.19 -21.53
N SER A 298 8.02 -23.88 -21.37
CA SER A 298 7.82 -23.31 -20.05
C SER A 298 6.68 -24.11 -19.41
N SER A 299 6.99 -24.84 -18.34
CA SER A 299 6.03 -25.69 -17.64
C SER A 299 4.74 -24.90 -17.43
N PRO A 300 3.56 -25.45 -17.79
CA PRO A 300 2.26 -24.78 -17.58
C PRO A 300 2.04 -24.32 -16.14
N GLU A 301 2.80 -24.89 -15.19
CA GLU A 301 2.85 -24.53 -13.78
C GLU A 301 3.32 -23.08 -13.54
N PHE A 302 4.40 -22.63 -14.21
CA PHE A 302 4.99 -21.29 -13.97
C PHE A 302 4.06 -20.14 -14.40
N VAL A 303 3.34 -20.35 -15.52
CA VAL A 303 2.36 -19.38 -16.03
C VAL A 303 1.17 -19.27 -15.07
N THR A 304 0.77 -20.40 -14.47
CA THR A 304 -0.34 -20.47 -13.53
C THR A 304 0.00 -19.75 -12.22
N GLU A 305 1.21 -19.92 -11.70
CA GLU A 305 1.66 -19.24 -10.48
C GLU A 305 1.77 -17.71 -10.67
N THR A 306 2.32 -17.27 -11.81
CA THR A 306 2.45 -15.83 -12.10
C THR A 306 1.08 -15.15 -12.19
N LYS A 307 0.11 -15.80 -12.84
CA LYS A 307 -1.28 -15.32 -12.92
C LYS A 307 -1.96 -15.30 -11.56
N ALA A 308 -1.68 -16.29 -10.71
CA ALA A 308 -2.18 -16.34 -9.35
C ALA A 308 -1.64 -15.21 -8.47
N MET A 309 -0.34 -14.94 -8.55
CA MET A 309 0.29 -13.82 -7.87
C MET A 309 -0.27 -12.48 -8.32
N ALA A 310 -0.45 -12.28 -9.63
CA ALA A 310 -1.04 -11.06 -10.18
C ALA A 310 -2.48 -10.83 -9.68
N THR A 311 -3.29 -11.89 -9.62
CA THR A 311 -4.69 -11.82 -9.13
C THR A 311 -4.74 -11.56 -7.62
N THR A 312 -3.86 -12.18 -6.85
CA THR A 312 -3.72 -11.92 -5.41
C THR A 312 -3.34 -10.46 -5.15
N GLN A 313 -2.37 -9.94 -5.92
CA GLN A 313 -1.97 -8.54 -5.83
C GLN A 313 -3.11 -7.60 -6.21
N TYR A 314 -3.89 -7.94 -7.24
CA TYR A 314 -5.06 -7.17 -7.64
C TYR A 314 -6.06 -7.01 -6.49
N TRP A 315 -6.47 -8.10 -5.84
CA TRP A 315 -7.42 -8.00 -4.74
C TRP A 315 -6.85 -7.28 -3.52
N LEU A 316 -5.57 -7.45 -3.19
CA LEU A 316 -4.93 -6.67 -2.13
C LEU A 316 -4.94 -5.18 -2.43
N ASN A 317 -4.63 -4.78 -3.66
CA ASN A 317 -4.67 -3.38 -4.08
C ASN A 317 -6.09 -2.80 -3.98
N TYR A 318 -7.10 -3.63 -4.26
CA TYR A 318 -8.50 -3.25 -4.15
C TYR A 318 -8.86 -2.93 -2.71
N TRP A 319 -8.50 -3.82 -1.79
CA TRP A 319 -8.78 -3.62 -0.39
C TRP A 319 -7.98 -2.48 0.24
N GLN A 320 -6.74 -2.24 -0.20
CA GLN A 320 -5.97 -1.06 0.21
C GLN A 320 -6.68 0.24 -0.19
N LEU A 321 -7.17 0.29 -1.43
CA LEU A 321 -7.93 1.42 -1.94
C LEU A 321 -9.25 1.61 -1.19
N TYR A 322 -10.00 0.52 -1.00
CA TYR A 322 -11.21 0.51 -0.19
C TYR A 322 -10.92 1.06 1.22
N ALA A 323 -9.85 0.61 1.86
CA ALA A 323 -9.45 1.06 3.19
C ALA A 323 -9.14 2.56 3.23
N VAL A 324 -8.43 3.10 2.24
CA VAL A 324 -8.15 4.54 2.16
C VAL A 324 -9.41 5.36 1.91
N VAL A 325 -10.29 4.92 1.02
CA VAL A 325 -11.56 5.60 0.75
C VAL A 325 -12.46 5.60 2.00
N GLN A 326 -12.57 4.47 2.69
CA GLN A 326 -13.36 4.36 3.92
C GLN A 326 -12.73 5.16 5.07
N SER A 327 -11.41 5.06 5.27
CA SER A 327 -10.69 5.81 6.28
C SER A 327 -10.81 7.32 6.02
N GLY A 328 -10.64 7.77 4.78
CA GLY A 328 -10.77 9.17 4.40
C GLY A 328 -12.19 9.69 4.63
N GLY A 329 -13.21 8.95 4.18
CA GLY A 329 -14.61 9.31 4.41
C GLY A 329 -14.95 9.39 5.90
N ARG A 330 -14.48 8.42 6.70
CA ARG A 330 -14.67 8.41 8.16
C ARG A 330 -13.93 9.56 8.84
N CYS A 331 -12.68 9.82 8.48
CA CYS A 331 -11.90 10.94 9.03
C CYS A 331 -12.56 12.29 8.72
N CYS A 332 -13.02 12.50 7.48
CA CYS A 332 -13.76 13.70 7.10
C CYS A 332 -15.07 13.85 7.89
N SER A 333 -15.77 12.75 8.15
CA SER A 333 -17.00 12.75 8.96
C SER A 333 -16.76 13.03 10.45
N MET A 334 -15.54 12.79 10.96
CA MET A 334 -15.19 12.98 12.38
C MET A 334 -14.86 14.43 12.71
N ILE A 335 -14.40 15.24 11.74
CA ILE A 335 -14.10 16.66 11.95
C ILE A 335 -15.45 17.37 12.19
N PRO A 336 -15.73 17.97 13.36
CA PRO A 336 -17.10 18.38 13.71
C PRO A 336 -17.77 19.31 12.69
N ILE A 337 -17.03 20.28 12.16
CA ILE A 337 -17.54 21.25 11.16
C ILE A 337 -17.78 20.55 9.81
N VAL A 338 -16.77 19.83 9.32
CA VAL A 338 -16.83 19.14 8.02
C VAL A 338 -17.81 17.98 8.06
N GLY A 339 -17.82 17.22 9.13
CA GLY A 339 -18.72 16.12 9.41
C GLY A 339 -20.16 16.57 9.43
N ARG A 340 -20.51 17.59 10.25
CA ARG A 340 -21.86 18.18 10.22
C ARG A 340 -22.23 18.67 8.84
N PHE A 341 -21.34 19.38 8.15
CA PHE A 341 -21.60 19.84 6.79
C PHE A 341 -21.83 18.68 5.80
N LEU A 342 -21.00 17.64 5.83
CA LEU A 342 -21.09 16.46 4.97
C LEU A 342 -22.34 15.61 5.28
N THR A 343 -22.71 15.47 6.55
CA THR A 343 -23.87 14.66 6.96
C THR A 343 -25.17 15.42 6.83
N SER A 344 -25.20 16.73 7.09
CA SER A 344 -26.42 17.54 7.08
C SER A 344 -26.83 17.98 5.69
N HIS A 345 -25.89 18.15 4.74
CA HIS A 345 -26.25 18.52 3.38
C HIS A 345 -26.58 17.29 2.53
N PRO A 346 -27.83 17.12 2.08
CA PRO A 346 -28.23 15.99 1.25
C PRO A 346 -27.45 15.95 -0.07
N MET A 347 -27.01 17.11 -0.58
CA MET A 347 -26.17 17.20 -1.78
C MET A 347 -24.85 16.43 -1.64
N PHE A 348 -24.19 16.46 -0.48
CA PHE A 348 -22.95 15.72 -0.26
C PHE A 348 -23.19 14.22 -0.11
N GLN A 349 -24.26 13.84 0.58
CA GLN A 349 -24.67 12.44 0.60
C GLN A 349 -24.90 11.95 -0.83
N PHE A 350 -25.65 12.70 -1.65
CA PHE A 350 -25.92 12.39 -3.06
C PHE A 350 -24.67 12.35 -3.94
N LEU A 351 -23.76 13.30 -3.79
CA LEU A 351 -22.54 13.32 -4.57
C LEU A 351 -21.62 12.16 -4.18
N THR A 352 -21.51 11.82 -2.89
CA THR A 352 -20.59 10.77 -2.44
C THR A 352 -21.01 9.37 -2.88
N GLY A 353 -22.29 9.00 -2.82
CA GLY A 353 -22.74 7.70 -3.33
C GLY A 353 -22.70 7.61 -4.86
N GLU A 354 -22.98 8.69 -5.59
CA GLU A 354 -22.82 8.74 -7.05
C GLU A 354 -21.34 8.60 -7.45
N CYS A 355 -20.44 9.35 -6.81
CA CYS A 355 -19.00 9.23 -7.01
C CYS A 355 -18.51 7.82 -6.68
N LYS A 356 -18.99 7.20 -5.59
CA LYS A 356 -18.67 5.81 -5.25
C LYS A 356 -19.17 4.85 -6.33
N LEU A 357 -20.39 5.02 -6.83
CA LEU A 357 -20.95 4.19 -7.89
C LEU A 357 -20.09 4.26 -9.15
N PHE A 358 -19.83 5.47 -9.66
CA PHE A 358 -18.97 5.66 -10.84
C PHE A 358 -17.57 5.13 -10.61
N PHE A 359 -17.02 5.28 -9.42
CA PHE A 359 -15.71 4.75 -9.06
C PHE A 359 -15.67 3.22 -9.08
N PHE A 360 -16.66 2.52 -8.54
CA PHE A 360 -16.67 1.06 -8.59
C PHE A 360 -17.00 0.53 -9.99
N VAL A 361 -17.89 1.19 -10.72
CA VAL A 361 -18.14 0.90 -12.14
C VAL A 361 -16.86 1.11 -12.96
N TRP A 362 -16.07 2.13 -12.65
CA TRP A 362 -14.76 2.33 -13.27
C TRP A 362 -13.79 1.21 -12.93
N VAL A 363 -13.63 0.84 -11.65
CA VAL A 363 -12.71 -0.22 -11.23
C VAL A 363 -13.05 -1.56 -11.91
N PHE A 364 -14.33 -1.95 -11.96
CA PHE A 364 -14.75 -3.25 -12.49
C PHE A 364 -15.06 -3.24 -13.98
N GLY A 365 -15.81 -2.24 -14.44
CA GLY A 365 -16.23 -2.10 -15.83
C GLY A 365 -15.04 -1.83 -16.75
N MET A 366 -14.18 -0.88 -16.39
CA MET A 366 -12.98 -0.58 -17.19
C MET A 366 -12.05 -1.79 -17.25
N GLY A 367 -11.90 -2.53 -16.15
CA GLY A 367 -11.11 -3.76 -16.12
C GLY A 367 -11.59 -4.81 -17.11
N LYS A 368 -12.91 -4.98 -17.26
CA LYS A 368 -13.49 -5.88 -18.26
C LYS A 368 -13.30 -5.37 -19.68
N ILE A 369 -13.53 -4.07 -19.93
CA ILE A 369 -13.38 -3.46 -21.25
C ILE A 369 -11.93 -3.57 -21.73
N LEU A 370 -10.96 -3.19 -20.89
CA LEU A 370 -9.54 -3.26 -21.22
C LEU A 370 -9.11 -4.71 -21.49
N ARG A 371 -9.57 -5.69 -20.70
CA ARG A 371 -9.29 -7.11 -20.92
C ARG A 371 -9.92 -7.66 -22.21
N GLY A 372 -11.09 -7.16 -22.60
CA GLY A 372 -11.73 -7.55 -23.86
C GLY A 372 -10.91 -7.11 -25.08
N ILE A 373 -10.35 -5.89 -25.02
CA ILE A 373 -9.52 -5.31 -26.09
C ILE A 373 -8.17 -6.04 -26.20
N THR A 374 -7.60 -6.55 -25.09
CA THR A 374 -6.27 -7.19 -25.06
C THR A 374 -6.23 -8.64 -25.50
N THR A 375 -7.35 -9.23 -25.93
CA THR A 375 -7.37 -10.64 -26.38
C THR A 375 -6.50 -10.92 -27.63
N SER A 376 -5.90 -9.88 -28.21
CA SER A 376 -4.88 -9.97 -29.27
C SER A 376 -3.47 -10.16 -28.66
N ALA A 377 -2.89 -11.34 -28.88
CA ALA A 377 -1.76 -12.00 -28.20
C ALA A 377 -0.38 -11.26 -28.09
N SER A 378 -0.29 -9.95 -28.30
CA SER A 378 0.99 -9.21 -28.23
C SER A 378 0.95 -7.89 -27.45
N SER A 379 -0.19 -7.50 -26.86
CA SER A 379 -0.38 -6.18 -26.21
C SER A 379 -0.42 -6.22 -24.66
N ASP A 380 -0.08 -7.35 -24.04
CA ASP A 380 -0.53 -7.66 -22.66
C ASP A 380 0.15 -6.87 -21.53
N ALA A 381 1.41 -6.45 -21.67
CA ALA A 381 2.12 -5.79 -20.58
C ALA A 381 1.66 -4.33 -20.37
N PHE A 382 1.36 -3.62 -21.45
CA PHE A 382 0.99 -2.20 -21.38
C PHE A 382 -0.43 -2.01 -20.83
N MET A 383 -1.38 -2.83 -21.29
CA MET A 383 -2.77 -2.69 -20.88
C MET A 383 -3.02 -3.19 -19.45
N THR A 384 -2.19 -4.11 -18.95
CA THR A 384 -2.18 -4.48 -17.54
C THR A 384 -1.60 -3.38 -16.63
N GLU A 385 -0.76 -2.47 -17.16
CA GLU A 385 -0.35 -1.24 -16.48
C GLU A 385 -1.49 -0.22 -16.39
N ALA A 386 -2.36 -0.16 -17.39
CA ALA A 386 -3.50 0.77 -17.47
C ALA A 386 -4.70 0.38 -16.58
N LEU A 387 -4.60 -0.65 -15.74
CA LEU A 387 -5.70 -1.03 -14.87
C LEU A 387 -5.96 0.08 -13.84
N PRO A 388 -7.22 0.55 -13.67
CA PRO A 388 -7.61 1.63 -12.74
C PRO A 388 -6.97 1.53 -11.36
N LEU A 389 -6.97 0.30 -10.85
CA LEU A 389 -6.50 -0.03 -9.52
C LEU A 389 -4.99 0.15 -9.36
N ARG A 390 -4.22 -0.20 -10.39
CA ARG A 390 -2.76 -0.06 -10.40
C ARG A 390 -2.35 1.41 -10.50
N MET A 391 -3.06 2.20 -11.32
CA MET A 391 -2.90 3.65 -11.41
C MET A 391 -3.11 4.32 -10.06
N ILE A 392 -4.20 3.98 -9.36
CA ILE A 392 -4.47 4.55 -8.03
C ILE A 392 -3.46 4.06 -6.99
N GLN A 393 -3.05 2.81 -7.06
CA GLN A 393 -2.07 2.24 -6.13
C GLN A 393 -0.77 3.06 -6.09
N ILE A 394 -0.33 3.60 -7.23
CA ILE A 394 0.88 4.46 -7.30
C ILE A 394 0.77 5.65 -6.35
N PHE A 395 -0.43 6.17 -6.11
CA PHE A 395 -0.67 7.29 -5.18
C PHE A 395 -1.03 6.81 -3.77
N VAL A 396 -1.86 5.76 -3.68
CA VAL A 396 -2.40 5.26 -2.42
C VAL A 396 -1.35 4.55 -1.58
N THR A 397 -0.53 3.68 -2.18
CA THR A 397 0.47 2.92 -1.42
C THR A 397 1.50 3.84 -0.73
N PRO A 398 2.11 4.84 -1.41
CA PRO A 398 3.01 5.76 -0.72
C PRO A 398 2.33 6.57 0.38
N LEU A 399 1.08 6.98 0.20
CA LEU A 399 0.32 7.70 1.22
C LEU A 399 0.09 6.85 2.46
N VAL A 400 -0.36 5.60 2.28
CA VAL A 400 -0.57 4.66 3.39
C VAL A 400 0.74 4.32 4.09
N LEU A 401 1.81 4.06 3.34
CA LEU A 401 3.12 3.75 3.91
C LEU A 401 3.72 4.96 4.65
N LYS A 402 3.54 6.18 4.12
CA LYS A 402 3.97 7.42 4.79
C LYS A 402 3.19 7.67 6.07
N LEU A 403 1.87 7.50 6.05
CA LEU A 403 1.04 7.63 7.26
C LEU A 403 1.43 6.58 8.31
N HIS A 404 1.62 5.34 7.89
CA HIS A 404 2.02 4.26 8.78
C HIS A 404 3.43 4.46 9.35
N SER A 405 4.40 4.89 8.54
CA SER A 405 5.75 5.24 9.03
C SER A 405 5.74 6.41 9.98
N LEU A 406 5.02 7.50 9.67
CA LEU A 406 4.88 8.65 10.59
C LEU A 406 4.36 8.23 11.97
N VAL A 407 3.42 7.28 12.02
CA VAL A 407 2.88 6.77 13.29
C VAL A 407 3.81 5.75 13.94
N SER A 408 4.43 4.84 13.18
CA SER A 408 5.34 3.83 13.74
C SER A 408 6.64 4.43 14.24
N ASP A 409 7.12 5.47 13.57
CA ASP A 409 8.41 6.12 13.84
C ASP A 409 8.28 7.17 14.95
N ALA A 410 7.05 7.53 15.34
CA ALA A 410 6.79 8.34 16.53
C ALA A 410 7.30 7.68 17.82
N ILE A 411 7.44 6.35 17.82
CA ILE A 411 8.05 5.59 18.91
C ILE A 411 9.29 4.87 18.34
N PRO A 412 10.51 5.33 18.69
CA PRO A 412 11.74 4.70 18.23
C PRO A 412 11.76 3.20 18.52
N GLN A 413 12.17 2.40 17.53
CA GLN A 413 12.21 0.93 17.65
C GLN A 413 13.04 0.49 18.84
N ASP A 414 14.19 1.13 19.04
CA ASP A 414 15.16 0.77 20.07
C ASP A 414 14.61 1.05 21.47
N LEU A 415 13.85 2.15 21.63
CA LEU A 415 13.18 2.45 22.88
C LEU A 415 12.08 1.42 23.17
N TRP A 416 11.25 1.07 22.18
CA TRP A 416 10.21 0.05 22.36
C TRP A 416 10.80 -1.31 22.74
N GLN A 417 11.85 -1.73 22.04
CA GLN A 417 12.54 -3.00 22.29
C GLN A 417 13.18 -3.02 23.68
N THR A 418 13.88 -1.96 24.05
CA THR A 418 14.59 -1.87 25.33
C THR A 418 13.63 -1.75 26.51
N TRP A 419 12.58 -0.94 26.41
CA TRP A 419 11.72 -0.63 27.55
C TRP A 419 10.53 -1.56 27.69
N VAL A 420 9.91 -1.94 26.57
CA VAL A 420 8.66 -2.72 26.59
C VAL A 420 8.95 -4.18 26.32
N VAL A 421 9.57 -4.52 25.19
CA VAL A 421 9.77 -5.91 24.79
C VAL A 421 10.69 -6.64 25.78
N SER A 422 11.83 -6.05 26.16
CA SER A 422 12.78 -6.70 27.08
C SER A 422 12.16 -6.96 28.47
N LYS A 423 11.37 -6.01 28.98
CA LYS A 423 10.71 -6.11 30.29
C LYS A 423 9.57 -7.12 30.23
N THR A 424 8.73 -7.06 29.21
CA THR A 424 7.67 -8.06 28.99
C THR A 424 8.26 -9.44 28.85
N LYS A 425 9.32 -9.62 28.05
CA LYS A 425 10.02 -10.90 27.90
C LYS A 425 10.52 -11.43 29.24
N THR A 426 11.18 -10.60 30.05
CA THR A 426 11.66 -10.99 31.38
C THR A 426 10.51 -11.44 32.30
N SER A 427 9.39 -10.70 32.30
CA SER A 427 8.21 -11.05 33.08
C SER A 427 7.55 -12.35 32.60
N LEU A 428 7.50 -12.57 31.28
CA LEU A 428 6.94 -13.79 30.71
C LEU A 428 7.86 -15.01 30.92
N ASP A 429 9.19 -14.84 30.85
CA ASP A 429 10.16 -15.88 31.19
C ASP A 429 9.99 -16.30 32.66
N LEU A 430 9.74 -15.35 33.58
CA LEU A 430 9.39 -15.67 34.96
C LEU A 430 8.05 -16.41 35.08
N ALA A 431 7.03 -16.04 34.29
CA ALA A 431 5.76 -16.75 34.28
C ALA A 431 5.88 -18.19 33.75
N VAL A 432 6.75 -18.42 32.76
CA VAL A 432 7.11 -19.76 32.27
C VAL A 432 7.88 -20.54 33.34
N LEU A 433 8.83 -19.91 34.05
CA LEU A 433 9.57 -20.52 35.15
C LEU A 433 8.64 -21.01 36.27
N VAL A 434 7.61 -20.22 36.60
CA VAL A 434 6.57 -20.57 37.59
C VAL A 434 5.53 -21.54 37.01
N ARG A 435 5.67 -21.97 35.75
CA ARG A 435 4.74 -22.84 35.00
C ARG A 435 3.32 -22.26 34.87
N MET A 436 3.17 -20.93 34.96
CA MET A 436 1.89 -20.27 34.69
C MET A 436 1.62 -20.08 33.20
N LEU A 437 2.66 -20.13 32.37
CA LEU A 437 2.59 -19.94 30.93
C LEU A 437 3.44 -21.00 30.21
N SER A 438 2.97 -21.47 29.05
CA SER A 438 3.78 -22.31 28.17
C SER A 438 4.84 -21.49 27.42
N GLU A 439 5.93 -22.12 27.00
CA GLU A 439 6.96 -21.46 26.18
C GLU A 439 6.40 -20.92 24.87
N GLU A 440 5.50 -21.66 24.23
CA GLU A 440 4.79 -21.20 23.03
C GLU A 440 3.93 -19.96 23.32
N GLY A 441 3.24 -19.94 24.46
CA GLY A 441 2.46 -18.78 24.91
C GLY A 441 3.33 -17.56 25.18
N ARG A 442 4.54 -17.75 25.73
CA ARG A 442 5.53 -16.67 25.88
C ARG A 442 5.92 -16.10 24.53
N ASP A 443 6.38 -16.94 23.61
CA ASP A 443 6.87 -16.47 22.30
C ASP A 443 5.79 -15.75 21.52
N TRP A 444 4.55 -16.25 21.62
CA TRP A 444 3.40 -15.57 21.07
C TRP A 444 3.17 -14.18 21.67
N LEU A 445 3.17 -14.05 23.00
CA LEU A 445 2.97 -12.77 23.67
C LEU A 445 4.12 -11.78 23.40
N VAL A 446 5.36 -12.26 23.31
CA VAL A 446 6.51 -11.42 22.92
C VAL A 446 6.31 -10.91 21.51
N HIS A 447 5.96 -11.79 20.55
CA HIS A 447 5.68 -11.38 19.17
C HIS A 447 4.52 -10.37 19.09
N ILE A 448 3.45 -10.56 19.87
CA ILE A 448 2.38 -9.56 19.97
C ILE A 448 2.91 -8.22 20.49
N THR A 449 3.77 -8.24 21.50
CA THR A 449 4.35 -7.04 22.11
C THR A 449 5.23 -6.30 21.09
N GLU A 450 5.98 -7.01 20.26
CA GLU A 450 6.76 -6.41 19.17
C GLU A 450 5.87 -5.74 18.12
N GLU A 451 4.79 -6.40 17.72
CA GLU A 451 3.81 -5.89 16.76
C GLU A 451 2.94 -4.75 17.33
N ALA A 452 2.75 -4.73 18.66
CA ALA A 452 1.94 -3.74 19.36
C ALA A 452 2.52 -2.32 19.32
N ARG A 453 3.81 -2.14 18.94
CA ARG A 453 4.40 -0.81 18.76
C ARG A 453 3.58 0.09 17.84
N VAL A 454 3.07 -0.49 16.75
CA VAL A 454 2.25 0.25 15.77
C VAL A 454 0.88 0.62 16.34
N LEU A 455 0.41 -0.13 17.35
CA LEU A 455 -0.86 0.06 18.00
C LEU A 455 -0.78 1.03 19.18
N THR A 456 0.42 1.33 19.71
CA THR A 456 0.59 2.17 20.91
C THR A 456 -0.01 3.57 20.74
N LEU A 457 0.29 4.26 19.64
CA LEU A 457 -0.26 5.61 19.41
C LEU A 457 -1.79 5.57 19.25
N PRO A 458 -2.39 4.66 18.44
CA PRO A 458 -3.83 4.44 18.45
C PRO A 458 -4.40 4.07 19.83
N SER A 459 -3.70 3.30 20.65
CA SER A 459 -4.16 2.94 21.99
C SER A 459 -4.20 4.15 22.92
N ILE A 460 -3.29 5.12 22.78
CA ILE A 460 -3.37 6.40 23.53
C ILE A 460 -4.66 7.15 23.20
N THR A 461 -5.17 7.04 21.97
CA THR A 461 -6.43 7.69 21.59
C THR A 461 -7.64 7.14 22.35
N LEU A 462 -7.59 5.92 22.89
CA LEU A 462 -8.64 5.36 23.74
C LEU A 462 -8.82 6.13 25.05
N LEU A 463 -7.77 6.80 25.52
CA LEU A 463 -7.82 7.62 26.72
C LEU A 463 -8.43 9.00 26.44
N MET A 464 -8.61 9.34 25.16
CA MET A 464 -9.12 10.64 24.73
C MET A 464 -10.59 10.54 24.33
N PRO A 465 -11.48 11.38 24.89
CA PRO A 465 -12.91 11.27 24.63
C PRO A 465 -13.29 11.63 23.19
N GLY A 466 -14.41 11.05 22.72
CA GLY A 466 -15.10 11.46 21.51
C GLY A 466 -14.40 11.08 20.20
N PHE A 467 -14.14 12.08 19.35
CA PHE A 467 -13.67 11.87 17.98
C PHE A 467 -12.26 11.28 17.90
N VAL A 468 -11.42 11.50 18.92
CA VAL A 468 -10.03 11.02 18.91
C VAL A 468 -9.97 9.51 19.05
N THR A 469 -10.77 8.91 19.95
CA THR A 469 -10.94 7.45 20.03
C THR A 469 -11.37 6.86 18.68
N GLN A 470 -12.32 7.50 18.00
CA GLN A 470 -12.81 7.06 16.70
C GLN A 470 -11.74 7.09 15.61
N PHE A 471 -10.82 8.07 15.67
CA PHE A 471 -9.66 8.11 14.79
C PHE A 471 -8.73 6.92 15.03
N GLY A 472 -8.45 6.57 16.29
CA GLY A 472 -7.68 5.37 16.63
C GLY A 472 -8.32 4.09 16.08
N VAL A 473 -9.64 3.94 16.25
CA VAL A 473 -10.42 2.82 15.69
C VAL A 473 -10.27 2.78 14.16
N ALA A 474 -10.46 3.90 13.47
CA ALA A 474 -10.33 3.97 12.02
C ALA A 474 -8.90 3.63 11.54
N TYR A 475 -7.88 4.11 12.27
CA TYR A 475 -6.48 3.84 11.95
C TYR A 475 -6.16 2.34 12.08
N VAL A 476 -6.51 1.69 13.19
CA VAL A 476 -6.28 0.25 13.39
C VAL A 476 -7.11 -0.58 12.40
N ARG A 477 -8.35 -0.17 12.13
CA ARG A 477 -9.26 -0.89 11.23
C ARG A 477 -8.84 -0.84 9.76
N TYR A 478 -8.29 0.28 9.29
CA TYR A 478 -8.03 0.52 7.86
C TYR A 478 -6.56 0.77 7.52
N ALA A 479 -5.88 1.66 8.23
CA ALA A 479 -4.54 2.11 7.86
C ALA A 479 -3.48 1.03 8.11
N VAL A 480 -3.47 0.41 9.29
CA VAL A 480 -2.45 -0.60 9.63
C VAL A 480 -2.53 -1.85 8.74
N PRO A 481 -3.71 -2.48 8.52
CA PRO A 481 -3.81 -3.65 7.65
C PRO A 481 -3.51 -3.31 6.19
N SER A 482 -3.85 -2.10 5.73
CA SER A 482 -3.50 -1.61 4.40
C SER A 482 -1.98 -1.46 4.23
N ALA A 483 -1.30 -0.87 5.22
CA ALA A 483 0.16 -0.75 5.21
C ALA A 483 0.85 -2.12 5.26
N LYS A 484 0.36 -3.04 6.09
CA LYS A 484 0.86 -4.41 6.18
C LYS A 484 0.62 -5.19 4.87
N SER A 485 -0.55 -5.03 4.26
CA SER A 485 -0.86 -5.59 2.93
C SER A 485 0.09 -5.06 1.86
N ALA A 486 0.50 -3.79 1.92
CA ALA A 486 1.43 -3.18 0.97
C ALA A 486 2.88 -3.65 1.18
N LYS A 487 3.28 -3.92 2.43
CA LYS A 487 4.61 -4.44 2.78
C LYS A 487 4.76 -5.95 2.55
N ALA A 488 3.66 -6.69 2.38
CA ALA A 488 3.68 -8.14 2.22
C ALA A 488 4.38 -8.57 0.91
N LYS A 489 5.58 -9.16 1.05
CA LYS A 489 6.38 -9.65 -0.10
C LYS A 489 6.07 -11.11 -0.46
N SER A 490 5.91 -11.98 0.54
CA SER A 490 5.72 -13.43 0.32
C SER A 490 4.28 -13.79 -0.08
N LYS A 491 4.11 -14.89 -0.83
CA LYS A 491 2.79 -15.45 -1.19
C LYS A 491 1.92 -15.66 0.04
N ALA A 492 2.49 -16.30 1.06
CA ALA A 492 1.81 -16.63 2.30
C ALA A 492 1.34 -15.37 3.06
N ALA A 493 2.19 -14.34 3.17
CA ALA A 493 1.81 -13.10 3.84
C ALA A 493 0.68 -12.39 3.08
N LYS A 494 0.75 -12.33 1.74
CA LYS A 494 -0.31 -11.77 0.90
C LYS A 494 -1.63 -12.50 1.09
N LEU A 495 -1.61 -13.84 1.15
CA LEU A 495 -2.80 -14.65 1.39
C LEU A 495 -3.41 -14.38 2.78
N VAL A 496 -2.57 -14.25 3.82
CA VAL A 496 -3.04 -13.93 5.17
C VAL A 496 -3.74 -12.57 5.21
N TYR A 497 -3.17 -11.53 4.59
CA TYR A 497 -3.86 -10.23 4.56
C TYR A 497 -5.12 -10.25 3.69
N LEU A 498 -5.20 -11.14 2.71
CA LEU A 498 -6.43 -11.34 1.96
C LEU A 498 -7.53 -11.99 2.81
N GLN A 499 -7.16 -12.94 3.67
CA GLN A 499 -8.04 -13.50 4.71
C GLN A 499 -8.49 -12.43 5.72
N TYR A 500 -7.60 -11.51 6.10
CA TYR A 500 -7.96 -10.37 6.95
C TYR A 500 -9.11 -9.55 6.34
N TRP A 501 -9.05 -9.24 5.04
CA TRP A 501 -10.11 -8.43 4.42
C TRP A 501 -11.45 -9.14 4.34
N ILE A 502 -11.45 -10.46 4.17
CA ILE A 502 -12.67 -11.29 4.28
C ILE A 502 -13.24 -11.18 5.70
N LEU A 503 -12.41 -11.42 6.73
CA LEU A 503 -12.82 -11.30 8.13
C LEU A 503 -13.28 -9.88 8.48
N HIS A 504 -12.62 -8.87 7.93
CA HIS A 504 -13.00 -7.46 8.09
C HIS A 504 -14.41 -7.23 7.59
N CYS A 505 -14.79 -7.75 6.41
CA CYS A 505 -16.15 -7.62 5.91
C CYS A 505 -17.18 -8.32 6.81
N CYS A 506 -16.90 -9.55 7.25
CA CYS A 506 -17.79 -10.29 8.15
C CYS A 506 -17.98 -9.55 9.48
N VAL A 507 -16.88 -9.17 10.15
CA VAL A 507 -16.91 -8.47 11.43
C VAL A 507 -17.50 -7.07 11.28
N ALA A 508 -17.18 -6.33 10.21
CA ALA A 508 -17.76 -5.02 9.94
C ALA A 508 -19.28 -5.10 9.73
N GLY A 509 -19.75 -6.12 9.01
CA GLY A 509 -21.18 -6.36 8.80
C GLY A 509 -21.88 -6.71 10.11
N LEU A 510 -21.28 -7.58 10.92
CA LEU A 510 -21.80 -7.93 12.25
C LEU A 510 -21.86 -6.70 13.18
N LEU A 511 -20.79 -5.90 13.23
CA LEU A 511 -20.74 -4.68 14.04
C LEU A 511 -21.76 -3.63 13.55
N ALA A 512 -22.02 -3.54 12.25
CA ALA A 512 -23.04 -2.66 11.71
C ALA A 512 -24.46 -3.13 12.08
N TYR A 513 -24.70 -4.45 12.07
CA TYR A 513 -25.97 -5.02 12.51
C TYR A 513 -26.19 -4.81 14.02
N LEU A 514 -25.12 -4.95 14.82
CA LEU A 514 -25.15 -4.76 16.27
C LEU A 514 -24.98 -3.30 16.71
N GLU A 515 -24.92 -2.32 15.79
CA GLU A 515 -24.65 -0.92 16.12
C GLU A 515 -25.65 -0.36 17.14
N GLY A 516 -26.93 -0.73 17.00
CA GLY A 516 -27.98 -0.34 17.95
C GLY A 516 -27.73 -0.87 19.36
N ILE A 517 -27.29 -2.12 19.50
CA ILE A 517 -27.01 -2.75 20.81
C ILE A 517 -25.69 -2.20 21.40
N LEU A 518 -24.65 -2.08 20.56
CA LEU A 518 -23.34 -1.54 20.95
C LEU A 518 -23.43 -0.11 21.47
N TRP A 519 -24.39 0.68 20.99
CA TRP A 519 -24.61 2.04 21.47
C TRP A 519 -25.02 2.09 22.96
N TRP A 520 -25.68 1.05 23.48
CA TRP A 520 -26.07 0.96 24.89
C TRP A 520 -24.94 0.53 25.83
N ILE A 521 -23.91 -0.14 25.30
CA ILE A 521 -22.84 -0.70 26.10
C ILE A 521 -21.78 0.39 26.34
N PRO A 522 -21.51 0.80 27.60
CA PRO A 522 -20.43 1.73 27.87
C PRO A 522 -19.10 1.11 27.42
N PHE A 523 -18.19 1.93 26.88
CA PHE A 523 -16.92 1.48 26.32
C PHE A 523 -17.01 0.52 25.11
N SER A 524 -18.17 0.46 24.43
CA SER A 524 -18.29 -0.33 23.19
C SER A 524 -17.26 0.06 22.13
N THR A 525 -16.88 1.34 22.05
CA THR A 525 -15.80 1.83 21.19
C THR A 525 -14.44 1.22 21.53
N HIS A 526 -14.14 1.03 22.82
CA HIS A 526 -12.92 0.39 23.29
C HIS A 526 -12.93 -1.10 22.98
N ALA A 527 -14.07 -1.77 23.18
CA ALA A 527 -14.23 -3.17 22.78
C ALA A 527 -14.05 -3.35 21.27
N VAL A 528 -14.64 -2.46 20.45
CA VAL A 528 -14.46 -2.46 18.99
C VAL A 528 -13.00 -2.21 18.62
N PHE A 529 -12.31 -1.29 19.29
CA PHE A 529 -10.88 -1.06 19.07
C PHE A 529 -10.04 -2.30 19.39
N LEU A 530 -10.26 -2.93 20.55
CA LEU A 530 -9.55 -4.15 20.96
C LEU A 530 -9.82 -5.30 20.00
N LEU A 531 -11.05 -5.43 19.52
CA LEU A 531 -11.41 -6.41 18.48
C LEU A 531 -10.61 -6.18 17.20
N TRP A 532 -10.48 -4.93 16.72
CA TRP A 532 -9.66 -4.64 15.53
C TRP A 532 -8.17 -4.84 15.78
N CYS A 533 -7.67 -4.57 16.99
CA CYS A 533 -6.29 -4.88 17.38
C CYS A 533 -6.03 -6.38 17.38
N TYR A 534 -6.98 -7.19 17.86
CA TYR A 534 -6.86 -8.63 17.83
C TYR A 534 -6.89 -9.16 16.38
N LEU A 535 -7.83 -8.68 15.57
CA LEU A 535 -8.00 -9.09 14.17
C LEU A 535 -6.79 -8.78 13.28
N ILE A 536 -5.93 -7.85 13.66
CA ILE A 536 -4.75 -7.52 12.84
C ILE A 536 -3.59 -8.51 13.00
N LEU A 537 -3.65 -9.37 14.02
CA LEU A 537 -2.61 -10.34 14.31
C LEU A 537 -2.68 -11.50 13.30
N PRO A 538 -1.59 -11.84 12.59
CA PRO A 538 -1.58 -12.91 11.58
C PRO A 538 -2.11 -14.26 12.09
N GLN A 539 -1.85 -14.59 13.35
CA GLN A 539 -2.33 -15.83 13.95
C GLN A 539 -3.85 -15.79 14.20
N ALA A 540 -4.37 -14.68 14.72
CA ALA A 540 -5.81 -14.48 14.89
C ALA A 540 -6.54 -14.54 13.54
N ILE A 541 -5.95 -13.94 12.49
CA ILE A 541 -6.49 -14.01 11.12
C ILE A 541 -6.58 -15.46 10.65
N ARG A 542 -5.51 -16.26 10.78
CA ARG A 542 -5.50 -17.66 10.36
C ARG A 542 -6.50 -18.50 11.14
N TYR A 543 -6.56 -18.30 12.45
CA TYR A 543 -7.47 -19.01 13.35
C TYR A 543 -8.94 -18.70 13.02
N LEU A 544 -9.32 -17.42 13.02
CA LEU A 544 -10.70 -17.00 12.76
C LEU A 544 -11.13 -17.31 11.33
N TYR A 545 -10.23 -17.17 10.35
CA TYR A 545 -10.53 -17.58 8.98
C TYR A 545 -10.72 -19.09 8.87
N GLY A 546 -9.94 -19.89 9.62
CA GLY A 546 -10.11 -21.34 9.69
C GLY A 546 -11.47 -21.75 10.24
N ILE A 547 -11.96 -21.05 11.28
CA ILE A 547 -13.32 -21.25 11.82
C ILE A 547 -14.38 -20.88 10.77
N LEU A 548 -14.25 -19.71 10.16
CA LEU A 548 -15.17 -19.26 9.11
C LEU A 548 -15.22 -20.25 7.94
N GLU A 549 -14.05 -20.77 7.53
CA GLU A 549 -13.93 -21.76 6.47
C GLU A 549 -14.56 -23.10 6.86
N SER A 550 -14.28 -23.63 8.05
CA SER A 550 -14.89 -24.89 8.51
C SER A 550 -16.40 -24.81 8.56
N ASP A 551 -16.93 -23.68 9.03
CA ASP A 551 -18.37 -23.50 9.16
C ASP A 551 -19.03 -23.35 7.78
N LEU A 552 -18.40 -22.63 6.85
CA LEU A 552 -18.89 -22.53 5.46
C LEU A 552 -18.83 -23.87 4.70
N ILE A 553 -17.88 -24.76 5.03
CA ILE A 553 -17.85 -26.13 4.52
C ILE A 553 -18.99 -26.95 5.13
N ALA A 554 -19.21 -26.87 6.45
CA ALA A 554 -20.27 -27.59 7.14
C ALA A 554 -21.68 -27.15 6.68
N PHE A 555 -21.88 -25.86 6.39
CA PHE A 555 -23.12 -25.35 5.79
C PHE A 555 -23.28 -25.73 4.30
N GLY A 556 -22.32 -26.42 3.68
CA GLY A 556 -22.37 -26.79 2.27
C GLY A 556 -22.21 -25.62 1.30
N LEU A 557 -21.79 -24.45 1.77
CA LEU A 557 -21.55 -23.26 0.94
C LEU A 557 -20.20 -23.34 0.23
N LEU A 558 -19.25 -24.10 0.79
CA LEU A 558 -17.98 -24.42 0.18
C LEU A 558 -17.91 -25.89 -0.22
N PRO A 559 -17.34 -26.21 -1.41
CA PRO A 559 -17.06 -27.60 -1.75
C PRO A 559 -16.06 -28.17 -0.75
N LYS A 560 -16.37 -29.34 -0.21
CA LYS A 560 -15.44 -30.10 0.61
C LYS A 560 -14.19 -30.38 -0.21
N VAL A 561 -13.02 -30.05 0.35
CA VAL A 561 -11.75 -30.52 -0.25
C VAL A 561 -11.70 -32.00 0.08
N ASP A 562 -11.60 -32.85 -0.92
CA ASP A 562 -11.74 -34.31 -0.82
C ASP A 562 -10.73 -34.92 0.15
N ASP A 563 -11.04 -34.85 1.44
CA ASP A 563 -10.47 -35.75 2.42
C ASP A 563 -11.06 -37.12 2.08
N SER A 564 -10.20 -37.97 1.52
CA SER A 564 -10.44 -39.32 1.02
C SER A 564 -11.22 -40.26 1.96
N ALA A 565 -11.48 -39.85 3.20
CA ALA A 565 -12.22 -40.59 4.21
C ALA A 565 -13.74 -40.27 4.26
N GLY A 566 -14.29 -39.40 3.41
CA GLY A 566 -15.74 -39.21 3.30
C GLY A 566 -16.46 -38.65 4.55
N ALA A 567 -15.74 -38.34 5.63
CA ALA A 567 -16.33 -37.93 6.91
C ALA A 567 -17.11 -36.61 6.80
N THR A 568 -18.44 -36.67 6.70
CA THR A 568 -19.30 -35.48 6.72
C THR A 568 -19.20 -34.84 8.09
N THR A 569 -18.59 -33.66 8.17
CA THR A 569 -18.62 -32.83 9.38
C THR A 569 -20.06 -32.41 9.62
N ASP A 570 -20.65 -32.91 10.71
CA ASP A 570 -22.01 -32.55 11.11
C ASP A 570 -22.06 -31.06 11.51
N ILE A 571 -23.17 -30.39 11.21
CA ILE A 571 -23.37 -28.95 11.50
C ILE A 571 -23.28 -28.71 13.02
N SER A 572 -23.71 -29.69 13.82
CA SER A 572 -23.62 -29.68 15.29
C SER A 572 -22.20 -29.55 15.83
N GLN A 573 -21.18 -29.92 15.04
CA GLN A 573 -19.77 -29.84 15.42
C GLN A 573 -19.13 -28.48 15.07
N THR A 574 -19.87 -27.59 14.42
CA THR A 574 -19.34 -26.27 14.05
C THR A 574 -19.21 -25.37 15.28
N ARG A 575 -18.19 -24.52 15.30
CA ARG A 575 -17.96 -23.63 16.44
C ARG A 575 -19.00 -22.53 16.52
N ILE A 576 -19.53 -22.09 15.38
CA ILE A 576 -20.68 -21.18 15.35
C ILE A 576 -21.91 -21.84 15.96
N ALA A 577 -22.21 -23.11 15.68
CA ALA A 577 -23.30 -23.82 16.35
C ALA A 577 -23.09 -23.86 17.86
N HIS A 578 -21.90 -24.24 18.33
CA HIS A 578 -21.58 -24.20 19.77
C HIS A 578 -21.68 -22.80 20.39
N LEU A 579 -21.31 -21.75 19.66
CA LEU A 579 -21.45 -20.37 20.13
C LEU A 579 -22.94 -19.98 20.23
N PHE A 580 -23.76 -20.37 19.25
CA PHE A 580 -25.20 -20.16 19.31
C PHE A 580 -25.83 -20.96 20.45
N ASP A 581 -25.50 -22.24 20.61
CA ASP A 581 -25.99 -23.07 21.72
C ASP A 581 -25.59 -22.48 23.08
N TRP A 582 -24.35 -21.99 23.19
CA TRP A 582 -23.88 -21.30 24.39
C TRP A 582 -24.63 -19.99 24.66
N LEU A 583 -24.85 -19.16 23.62
CA LEU A 583 -25.61 -17.91 23.74
C LEU A 583 -27.08 -18.16 24.07
N VAL A 584 -27.69 -19.16 23.44
CA VAL A 584 -29.09 -19.57 23.70
C VAL A 584 -29.22 -20.13 25.11
N GLY A 585 -28.24 -20.92 25.58
CA GLY A 585 -28.19 -21.39 26.96
C GLY A 585 -27.96 -20.29 28.01
N TRP A 586 -27.44 -19.14 27.60
CA TRP A 586 -27.28 -17.95 28.45
C TRP A 586 -28.55 -17.10 28.54
N LEU A 587 -29.43 -17.20 27.54
CA LEU A 587 -30.72 -16.54 27.62
C LEU A 587 -31.58 -17.30 28.64
N PRO A 588 -32.23 -16.60 29.60
CA PRO A 588 -33.08 -17.26 30.57
C PRO A 588 -34.12 -18.09 29.84
N SER A 589 -34.02 -19.42 29.97
CA SER A 589 -34.93 -20.35 29.33
C SER A 589 -36.34 -20.03 29.79
N ALA A 590 -37.23 -19.69 28.86
CA ALA A 590 -38.64 -19.39 29.17
C ALA A 590 -39.32 -20.55 29.93
N ASP A 591 -38.77 -21.75 29.85
CA ASP A 591 -39.24 -22.95 30.54
C ASP A 591 -39.06 -22.92 32.07
N ALA A 592 -38.21 -22.03 32.60
CA ALA A 592 -38.11 -21.80 34.04
C ALA A 592 -39.35 -21.09 34.61
N ALA A 593 -40.20 -20.48 33.77
CA ALA A 593 -41.45 -19.86 34.20
C ALA A 593 -42.63 -20.85 34.22
N THR A 594 -42.53 -21.97 33.51
CA THR A 594 -43.64 -22.96 33.39
C THR A 594 -43.60 -24.02 34.49
N SER A 595 -42.42 -24.36 35.01
CA SER A 595 -42.26 -25.38 36.07
C SER A 595 -42.63 -24.90 37.49
N ILE A 596 -42.87 -23.61 37.69
CA ILE A 596 -43.33 -23.08 38.99
C ILE A 596 -44.86 -23.18 39.14
N ASN A 597 -45.62 -23.29 38.03
CA ASN A 597 -47.09 -23.34 38.07
C ASN A 597 -47.70 -24.75 38.05
N GLU A 598 -46.91 -25.80 37.84
CA GLU A 598 -47.42 -27.19 37.88
C GLU A 598 -47.37 -27.81 39.29
N ASN A 599 -46.62 -27.25 40.24
CA ASN A 599 -46.58 -27.75 41.62
C ASN A 599 -47.59 -27.08 42.58
N GLU A 600 -48.40 -26.12 42.12
CA GLU A 600 -49.39 -25.42 42.96
C GLU A 600 -50.85 -25.80 42.64
N LYS A 601 -51.08 -26.91 41.93
CA LYS A 601 -52.43 -27.37 41.56
C LYS A 601 -52.87 -28.72 42.10
N ASP A 602 -52.05 -29.40 42.90
CA ASP A 602 -52.39 -30.73 43.43
C ASP A 602 -52.91 -30.76 44.88
N ASP A 603 -53.03 -29.61 45.57
CA ASP A 603 -53.54 -29.56 46.97
C ASP A 603 -55.03 -29.17 47.10
N ALA A 604 -55.82 -29.22 46.03
CA ALA A 604 -57.26 -28.95 46.08
C ALA A 604 -58.08 -30.08 45.45
N ARG A 605 -57.97 -31.30 46.00
CA ARG A 605 -58.95 -32.37 45.75
C ARG A 605 -59.52 -32.85 47.07
N GLY A 606 -60.59 -32.17 47.48
CA GLY A 606 -61.49 -32.61 48.54
C GLY A 606 -62.15 -33.93 48.18
N GLU A 607 -62.42 -34.67 49.25
CA GLU A 607 -63.19 -35.90 49.35
C GLU A 607 -64.42 -35.91 48.44
N GLU A 608 -64.62 -36.97 47.67
CA GLU A 608 -65.94 -37.55 47.47
C GLU A 608 -65.83 -39.01 47.00
N ASP A 609 -66.10 -39.86 47.98
CA ASP A 609 -67.04 -40.98 47.94
C ASP A 609 -66.71 -42.30 47.23
N GLN A 610 -66.96 -43.34 48.01
CA GLN A 610 -66.88 -44.76 47.68
C GLN A 610 -68.05 -45.17 46.80
N THR A 611 -67.81 -45.99 45.78
CA THR A 611 -68.62 -47.21 45.55
C THR A 611 -67.96 -48.14 44.53
N ASP A 612 -67.39 -49.22 45.07
CA ASP A 612 -67.72 -50.61 44.78
C ASP A 612 -67.84 -51.16 43.33
N VAL A 613 -67.13 -52.29 43.17
CA VAL A 613 -67.52 -53.54 42.47
C VAL A 613 -67.01 -53.79 41.03
N SER A 614 -66.28 -54.91 40.98
CA SER A 614 -66.20 -55.95 39.93
C SER A 614 -65.01 -56.00 38.96
N ASP A 615 -64.07 -56.88 39.34
CA ASP A 615 -63.84 -58.21 38.74
C ASP A 615 -62.97 -58.35 37.48
N LYS A 616 -61.97 -59.26 37.61
CA LYS A 616 -61.17 -59.98 36.58
C LYS A 616 -60.16 -59.14 35.77
N GLN A 617 -58.93 -59.58 35.47
CA GLN A 617 -58.37 -60.92 35.35
C GLN A 617 -56.83 -60.84 35.26
N ASN A 618 -56.14 -61.76 35.94
CA ASN A 618 -54.83 -62.38 35.65
C ASN A 618 -53.86 -61.76 34.62
N SER A 619 -52.62 -61.48 35.04
CA SER A 619 -51.43 -62.34 34.79
C SER A 619 -50.19 -61.69 35.43
N LYS A 620 -49.53 -62.37 36.39
CA LYS A 620 -48.29 -63.16 36.20
C LYS A 620 -47.20 -62.34 35.49
N THR A 621 -46.06 -61.98 36.08
CA THR A 621 -45.06 -62.92 36.59
C THR A 621 -44.02 -62.18 37.44
N GLU A 622 -43.83 -62.73 38.63
CA GLU A 622 -42.73 -62.61 39.60
C GLU A 622 -41.35 -62.84 38.97
N THR A 623 -40.33 -62.03 39.28
CA THR A 623 -38.92 -62.45 39.46
C THR A 623 -38.09 -61.32 40.09
N THR A 624 -37.79 -61.51 41.37
CA THR A 624 -36.46 -61.46 42.00
C THR A 624 -35.53 -60.26 41.77
N ARG A 625 -35.39 -59.55 42.90
CA ARG A 625 -34.33 -58.65 43.35
C ARG A 625 -32.95 -59.30 43.30
N GLU A 626 -32.00 -58.73 42.53
CA GLU A 626 -30.57 -58.82 42.81
C GLU A 626 -29.88 -57.46 42.59
N VAL A 627 -29.10 -57.09 43.59
CA VAL A 627 -28.20 -55.94 43.65
C VAL A 627 -26.88 -56.33 42.99
N PRO A 628 -26.25 -55.44 42.21
CA PRO A 628 -24.80 -55.48 42.10
C PRO A 628 -24.15 -54.15 42.49
N THR A 629 -23.33 -54.26 43.52
CA THR A 629 -22.28 -53.33 43.93
C THR A 629 -21.21 -53.29 42.85
N SER A 630 -20.92 -52.11 42.29
CA SER A 630 -19.80 -51.89 41.38
C SER A 630 -18.57 -51.34 42.13
N PRO A 631 -17.35 -51.84 41.85
CA PRO A 631 -16.09 -51.33 42.44
C PRO A 631 -15.49 -50.16 41.64
N PRO A 632 -14.56 -49.38 42.23
CA PRO A 632 -14.01 -48.16 41.63
C PRO A 632 -12.93 -48.48 40.56
N PRO A 633 -12.66 -47.54 39.63
CA PRO A 633 -11.70 -47.76 38.56
C PRO A 633 -10.25 -47.60 39.04
N THR A 634 -9.48 -48.67 38.86
CA THR A 634 -8.02 -48.72 38.94
C THR A 634 -7.41 -47.87 37.82
N THR A 635 -6.55 -46.93 38.19
CA THR A 635 -5.74 -46.11 37.29
C THR A 635 -4.56 -46.94 36.80
N THR A 636 -4.61 -47.42 35.56
CA THR A 636 -3.46 -48.05 34.89
C THR A 636 -2.53 -46.95 34.39
N ILE A 637 -1.35 -46.86 35.01
CA ILE A 637 -0.22 -46.05 34.56
C ILE A 637 0.46 -46.82 33.42
N GLU A 638 0.26 -46.38 32.17
CA GLU A 638 1.14 -46.77 31.07
C GLU A 638 2.41 -45.93 31.12
N SER A 639 3.49 -46.58 31.54
CA SER A 639 4.87 -46.13 31.38
C SER A 639 5.28 -46.24 29.90
N GLY A 640 5.17 -45.11 29.18
CA GLY A 640 5.74 -44.94 27.84
C GLY A 640 7.23 -44.59 27.90
N GLN A 641 8.04 -45.42 27.22
CA GLN A 641 9.49 -45.34 27.13
C GLN A 641 10.02 -43.99 26.63
N LEU A 642 11.02 -43.48 27.35
CA LEU A 642 11.95 -42.44 26.95
C LEU A 642 12.79 -42.93 25.75
N ASN A 643 12.66 -42.28 24.59
CA ASN A 643 13.72 -42.26 23.58
C ASN A 643 14.28 -40.84 23.51
N SER A 644 15.39 -40.63 24.22
CA SER A 644 16.20 -39.43 24.17
C SER A 644 17.06 -39.45 22.89
N SER A 645 16.80 -38.54 21.96
CA SER A 645 17.77 -38.17 20.92
C SER A 645 18.10 -36.70 21.07
N THR A 646 19.20 -36.45 21.77
CA THR A 646 19.97 -35.21 21.82
C THR A 646 20.38 -34.78 20.40
N PRO A 647 20.30 -33.50 20.04
CA PRO A 647 21.23 -32.92 19.10
C PRO A 647 22.22 -32.01 19.82
N GLU A 648 23.45 -32.47 19.70
CA GLU A 648 24.75 -31.86 19.90
C GLU A 648 24.82 -30.36 19.62
N VAL A 649 25.36 -29.64 20.60
CA VAL A 649 25.77 -28.24 20.55
C VAL A 649 26.96 -28.12 19.59
N THR A 650 26.79 -27.42 18.47
CA THR A 650 27.92 -26.90 17.69
C THR A 650 28.08 -25.41 17.95
N ALA A 651 29.26 -25.09 18.48
CA ALA A 651 29.72 -23.77 18.83
C ALA A 651 30.10 -22.96 17.58
N GLY A 652 29.86 -21.65 17.67
CA GLY A 652 30.76 -20.60 17.19
C GLY A 652 30.76 -20.31 15.69
N ASP A 653 30.21 -19.16 15.32
CA ASP A 653 30.88 -18.31 14.32
C ASP A 653 30.57 -16.83 14.58
N GLY A 654 31.65 -16.06 14.73
CA GLY A 654 31.66 -14.65 15.11
C GLY A 654 31.34 -13.69 13.95
N PRO A 655 31.28 -12.38 14.24
CA PRO A 655 30.82 -11.37 13.29
C PRO A 655 31.93 -11.01 12.28
N LYS A 656 31.57 -10.97 10.99
CA LYS A 656 32.41 -10.39 9.94
C LYS A 656 32.11 -8.90 9.79
N ASP A 657 33.09 -8.09 10.20
CA ASP A 657 33.24 -6.70 9.78
C ASP A 657 33.35 -6.60 8.25
N LYS A 658 32.75 -5.55 7.70
CA LYS A 658 32.99 -5.08 6.34
C LYS A 658 33.04 -3.55 6.31
N ASP A 659 34.28 -3.04 6.37
CA ASP A 659 34.70 -1.79 5.76
C ASP A 659 35.66 -2.14 4.61
N VAL A 660 35.24 -1.87 3.37
CA VAL A 660 36.03 -1.34 2.22
C VAL A 660 35.07 -0.70 1.23
#